data_AF-A0A6G4XAT4-F1
#
_entry.id   AF-A0A6G4XAT4-F1
#
_cell.length_a   1.000
_cell.length_b   1.000
_cell.length_c   1.000
_cell.angle_alpha   90.00
_cell.angle_beta   90.00
_cell.angle_gamma   90.00
#
_symmetry.space_group_name_H-M   'P 1'
#
loop_
_entity.id
_entity.type
_entity.pdbx_description
1 polymer ?
#
loop_
_entity_poly.entity_id
_entity_poly.type
_entity_poly.pdbx_seq_one_letter_code
_entity_poly.pdbx_strand_id
1 'polypeptide(L)'
;MWHVSSVPPGPERRPRARRRARRTAITTLAAASLAVTLLQAPATAQPEGGDPGGAVAKSEAVNAQAAPAPYEMPTYDPAPRTRAEEPPPRPAPESYEDFRPGLRRLLEDLRSGRLNEEAFVNHAYAKLGYLGGVPQHYRDDQLPAEQRVILGMTLGRELAGLGHPVRRSIQNRMAQADILRPLIARQAETPAALAVPLSECGQRGKLPGVFDCLHQSANFSVFYNAAGDNAVNPYDGSGDAAQGDVQDNGVPNYVERMTRSLEEGRKTYSSLGYAPREDHDKKVTLFLGSTHVEPGVGFVQPYELADANIIHIGTDFDSSDVAEEFYLPRHELFHSMQYKYVGWSLIWNMRSLNAWMEATAEWGAHQAVAADPAVPSGSRYIYANDLDEFLARPEEELTKQDGFGGGRQYGAFIFAEFLDERLGADAIRHSWERIEDAWFPDGATEIRDMITDDYDRDVHEEIRVFGVANYQLCGGSTAADYGSYWRYQDGDADDWCSALGTTGADGPLAVARPKHETITLPADGKASGKWTVKGGGVHYVDLVGQADPSKLWNMAVRTMQDDDKRLTFTVVNWEKIPRRCLADDKSAREEDKTLDTRIGGNCNVVTLMISHGRPGDGEEEGRWETKYTSLFGGSVGTTDVQIGVQPGGNLITQGGTPSAGTKTTEVGLRHRPTNYEAVSAVACHCEGWGIQVTPPGGVGQWSGWSHGVQGLSENAEITEFTTTPTTAKSTVRLVGTDYPVYVTHEYRPSARPELYDVTVTVTSLAPPGDQPHISYRRVVDWDVEPTPLKEYVTLKADHPKVEFASDYGLAGPDPGSGRPKLHHEGSFTDAGPYDQGTVLDVSVPVEPVPGNPNAGLVGEFHLYYGAAATEAKALEALNAVNAPVYSLAKPSTPGNPGSGAPATFVLGYRPVT
;
A
#
# COMPACT_ATOMS: atom_id res chain seq x y z
N MET A 1 -26.97 -37.94 -31.16
CA MET A 1 -27.58 -37.94 -32.51
C MET A 1 -26.47 -38.12 -33.53
N TRP A 2 -26.60 -39.17 -34.35
CA TRP A 2 -25.88 -39.49 -35.60
C TRP A 2 -24.40 -39.94 -35.59
N HIS A 3 -24.28 -41.23 -35.95
CA HIS A 3 -23.16 -42.09 -36.40
C HIS A 3 -22.35 -41.50 -37.59
N VAL A 4 -21.13 -41.97 -37.93
CA VAL A 4 -20.82 -43.27 -38.61
C VAL A 4 -19.34 -43.71 -38.48
N SER A 5 -19.17 -45.03 -38.24
CA SER A 5 -17.99 -45.91 -38.20
C SER A 5 -17.39 -46.28 -39.58
N SER A 6 -16.17 -46.79 -39.77
CA SER A 6 -15.71 -48.21 -39.61
C SER A 6 -14.35 -48.42 -40.38
N VAL A 7 -13.22 -48.91 -39.82
CA VAL A 7 -12.67 -50.30 -39.56
C VAL A 7 -11.85 -50.95 -40.75
N PRO A 8 -10.75 -51.75 -40.51
CA PRO A 8 -9.49 -51.91 -41.31
C PRO A 8 -9.34 -53.31 -42.03
N PRO A 9 -8.17 -53.86 -42.55
CA PRO A 9 -6.88 -54.24 -41.87
C PRO A 9 -5.53 -54.20 -42.72
N GLY A 10 -4.37 -54.64 -42.14
CA GLY A 10 -2.94 -54.59 -42.60
C GLY A 10 -2.48 -55.46 -43.81
N PRO A 11 -1.20 -55.91 -44.02
CA PRO A 11 -0.04 -56.07 -43.10
C PRO A 11 1.42 -55.79 -43.64
N GLU A 12 2.41 -55.92 -42.74
CA GLU A 12 3.84 -56.36 -42.86
C GLU A 12 4.85 -55.84 -43.93
N ARG A 13 6.03 -55.36 -43.46
CA ARG A 13 7.37 -55.99 -43.71
C ARG A 13 8.54 -55.25 -43.02
N ARG A 14 9.31 -55.99 -42.20
CA ARG A 14 10.75 -55.79 -41.85
C ARG A 14 11.60 -56.62 -42.87
N PRO A 15 12.95 -56.49 -43.05
CA PRO A 15 13.95 -56.43 -41.95
C PRO A 15 15.39 -55.83 -42.21
N ARG A 16 16.20 -55.81 -41.12
CA ARG A 16 17.70 -55.88 -41.00
C ARG A 16 18.55 -54.67 -41.47
N ALA A 17 19.74 -54.34 -40.92
CA ALA A 17 20.50 -54.69 -39.72
C ALA A 17 21.82 -53.87 -39.63
N ARG A 18 22.27 -53.58 -38.39
CA ARG A 18 23.66 -53.49 -37.88
C ARG A 18 24.70 -52.55 -38.53
N ARG A 19 25.26 -51.64 -37.70
CA ARG A 19 26.64 -51.78 -37.17
C ARG A 19 26.86 -51.00 -35.87
N ARG A 20 27.62 -51.63 -34.97
CA ARG A 20 28.10 -51.21 -33.65
C ARG A 20 29.49 -50.55 -33.76
N ALA A 21 29.80 -49.66 -32.81
CA ALA A 21 30.99 -49.68 -31.92
C ALA A 21 30.67 -48.72 -30.75
N ARG A 22 30.37 -49.13 -29.51
CA ARG A 22 31.23 -49.63 -28.41
C ARG A 22 32.64 -48.99 -28.38
N ARG A 23 32.92 -48.15 -27.38
CA ARG A 23 33.42 -48.52 -26.02
C ARG A 23 33.02 -47.42 -25.02
N THR A 24 32.27 -47.70 -23.95
CA THR A 24 32.72 -48.12 -22.59
C THR A 24 33.46 -46.94 -21.93
N ALA A 25 33.03 -46.26 -20.87
CA ALA A 25 32.51 -46.65 -19.54
C ALA A 25 33.08 -45.55 -18.59
N ILE A 26 32.60 -45.18 -17.39
CA ILE A 26 31.71 -45.74 -16.37
C ILE A 26 31.49 -44.56 -15.38
N THR A 27 30.23 -44.12 -15.17
CA THR A 27 29.43 -44.19 -13.92
C THR A 27 29.94 -43.34 -12.74
N THR A 28 29.29 -42.24 -12.35
CA THR A 28 28.00 -42.00 -11.64
C THR A 28 28.11 -41.95 -10.11
N LEU A 29 27.56 -40.85 -9.56
CA LEU A 29 26.70 -40.70 -8.37
C LEU A 29 27.10 -41.35 -7.03
N ALA A 30 27.15 -40.54 -5.96
CA ALA A 30 26.00 -40.26 -5.08
C ALA A 30 26.45 -39.81 -3.66
N ALA A 31 25.80 -38.74 -3.19
CA ALA A 31 25.14 -38.54 -1.89
C ALA A 31 25.85 -38.71 -0.52
N ALA A 32 25.32 -37.88 0.40
CA ALA A 32 25.05 -38.10 1.83
C ALA A 32 26.01 -37.49 2.89
N SER A 33 25.44 -36.50 3.60
CA SER A 33 25.30 -36.38 5.07
C SER A 33 26.27 -37.13 6.00
N LEU A 34 26.91 -36.44 6.95
CA LEU A 34 26.65 -36.51 8.41
C LEU A 34 27.72 -35.73 9.22
N ALA A 35 27.33 -35.37 10.44
CA ALA A 35 27.99 -34.51 11.41
C ALA A 35 29.12 -35.17 12.25
N VAL A 36 29.67 -34.36 13.18
CA VAL A 36 30.16 -34.68 14.55
C VAL A 36 31.68 -34.50 14.83
N THR A 37 31.95 -33.45 15.64
CA THR A 37 32.96 -33.19 16.69
C THR A 37 34.41 -33.70 16.61
N LEU A 38 35.35 -32.84 17.06
CA LEU A 38 36.28 -33.00 18.21
C LEU A 38 37.22 -31.77 18.24
N LEU A 39 37.17 -30.91 19.26
CA LEU A 39 37.99 -30.92 20.48
C LEU A 39 39.50 -30.81 20.24
N GLN A 40 40.08 -29.67 20.62
CA GLN A 40 41.42 -29.61 21.21
C GLN A 40 41.39 -28.75 22.49
N ALA A 41 41.96 -29.32 23.54
CA ALA A 41 42.11 -28.77 24.88
C ALA A 41 43.58 -28.29 25.08
N PRO A 42 44.07 -28.01 26.30
CA PRO A 42 44.27 -26.64 26.78
C PRO A 42 45.73 -26.36 27.22
N ALA A 43 46.02 -25.13 27.65
CA ALA A 43 47.25 -24.84 28.41
C ALA A 43 47.00 -23.85 29.57
N THR A 44 46.94 -24.45 30.76
CA THR A 44 47.59 -24.06 32.03
C THR A 44 47.28 -22.75 32.76
N ALA A 45 47.25 -22.90 34.10
CA ALA A 45 46.66 -22.04 35.11
C ALA A 45 47.69 -21.23 35.94
N GLN A 46 47.26 -20.03 36.38
CA GLN A 46 47.38 -19.43 37.74
C GLN A 46 48.76 -19.02 38.33
N PRO A 47 48.84 -18.23 39.44
CA PRO A 47 47.84 -17.38 40.16
C PRO A 47 48.36 -16.00 40.72
N GLU A 48 47.43 -15.27 41.36
CA GLU A 48 47.53 -14.61 42.70
C GLU A 48 47.82 -13.08 42.91
N GLY A 49 46.96 -12.48 43.75
CA GLY A 49 47.15 -11.27 44.60
C GLY A 49 46.50 -9.98 44.07
N GLY A 50 45.66 -9.20 44.75
CA GLY A 50 45.15 -9.13 46.12
C GLY A 50 44.50 -7.74 46.32
N ASP A 51 43.31 -7.71 46.95
CA ASP A 51 42.41 -6.58 47.33
C ASP A 51 43.08 -5.59 48.35
N PRO A 52 42.49 -4.46 48.87
CA PRO A 52 41.06 -4.10 48.98
C PRO A 52 40.63 -2.61 48.88
N GLY A 53 39.31 -2.37 48.74
CA GLY A 53 38.69 -1.21 49.40
C GLY A 53 37.48 -0.53 48.71
N GLY A 54 36.26 -0.98 49.03
CA GLY A 54 35.22 -0.12 49.61
C GLY A 54 34.39 0.83 48.74
N ALA A 55 33.20 0.33 48.37
CA ALA A 55 31.89 1.01 48.28
C ALA A 55 31.67 2.19 47.30
N VAL A 56 30.66 2.04 46.43
CA VAL A 56 29.38 2.80 46.45
C VAL A 56 28.49 2.27 45.32
N ALA A 57 27.22 2.02 45.64
CA ALA A 57 26.18 1.55 44.73
C ALA A 57 26.01 2.46 43.50
N LYS A 58 25.94 1.86 42.31
CA LYS A 58 25.39 2.48 41.10
C LYS A 58 24.52 1.47 40.37
N SER A 59 23.34 1.96 40.00
CA SER A 59 22.35 1.41 39.08
C SER A 59 22.97 0.65 37.91
N GLU A 60 22.53 -0.59 37.68
CA GLU A 60 22.80 -1.29 36.43
C GLU A 60 22.14 -0.54 35.28
N ALA A 61 23.01 -0.14 34.36
CA ALA A 61 22.68 0.41 33.07
C ALA A 61 21.99 -0.66 32.21
N VAL A 62 20.90 -0.25 31.59
CA VAL A 62 20.30 -0.93 30.43
C VAL A 62 21.39 -1.13 29.38
N ASN A 63 21.56 -2.37 28.94
CA ASN A 63 22.43 -2.72 27.81
C ASN A 63 22.07 -1.82 26.61
N ALA A 64 22.98 -0.92 26.26
CA ALA A 64 22.99 -0.29 24.95
C ALA A 64 23.22 -1.40 23.91
N GLN A 65 22.17 -1.73 23.17
CA GLN A 65 22.30 -2.48 21.92
C GLN A 65 23.26 -1.69 21.01
N ALA A 66 24.27 -2.39 20.51
CA ALA A 66 25.22 -1.88 19.54
C ALA A 66 24.47 -1.29 18.34
N ALA A 67 24.95 -0.13 17.86
CA ALA A 67 24.48 0.46 16.62
C ALA A 67 24.58 -0.58 15.47
N PRO A 68 23.57 -0.67 14.59
CA PRO A 68 23.68 -1.50 13.39
C PRO A 68 24.85 -0.99 12.54
N ALA A 69 25.66 -1.91 12.04
CA ALA A 69 26.73 -1.58 11.10
C ALA A 69 26.15 -0.91 9.85
N PRO A 70 26.85 0.06 9.22
CA PRO A 70 26.44 0.61 7.95
C PRO A 70 26.30 -0.51 6.92
N TYR A 71 25.15 -0.56 6.26
CA TYR A 71 24.86 -1.48 5.18
C TYR A 71 25.77 -1.13 3.98
N GLU A 72 26.67 -2.05 3.61
CA GLU A 72 27.44 -1.94 2.37
C GLU A 72 26.51 -2.21 1.18
N MET A 73 26.42 -1.23 0.27
CA MET A 73 25.63 -1.32 -0.95
C MET A 73 26.11 -2.50 -1.82
N PRO A 74 25.20 -3.38 -2.30
CA PRO A 74 25.53 -4.32 -3.35
C PRO A 74 25.87 -3.55 -4.62
N THR A 75 27.09 -3.74 -5.15
CA THR A 75 27.43 -3.27 -6.50
C THR A 75 26.59 -4.06 -7.51
N TYR A 76 25.68 -3.36 -8.20
CA TYR A 76 24.89 -3.93 -9.30
C TYR A 76 25.78 -4.18 -10.52
N ASP A 77 25.78 -5.42 -10.98
CA ASP A 77 26.36 -5.85 -12.26
C ASP A 77 25.19 -6.03 -13.25
N PRO A 78 25.05 -5.20 -14.30
CA PRO A 78 23.94 -5.29 -15.23
C PRO A 78 24.07 -6.58 -16.04
N ALA A 79 23.37 -7.63 -15.63
CA ALA A 79 23.27 -8.84 -16.43
C ALA A 79 22.47 -8.53 -17.72
N PRO A 80 23.01 -8.83 -18.91
CA PRO A 80 22.27 -8.64 -20.15
C PRO A 80 21.08 -9.61 -20.23
N ARG A 81 19.86 -9.08 -20.38
CA ARG A 81 18.63 -9.87 -20.53
C ARG A 81 18.70 -10.74 -21.79
N THR A 82 18.84 -12.05 -21.63
CA THR A 82 18.70 -13.02 -22.72
C THR A 82 17.28 -13.61 -22.75
N ARG A 83 16.30 -12.89 -23.31
CA ARG A 83 15.10 -13.50 -23.90
C ARG A 83 14.43 -12.52 -24.85
N ALA A 84 14.42 -12.85 -26.13
CA ALA A 84 13.59 -12.18 -27.13
C ALA A 84 12.13 -12.59 -26.87
N GLU A 85 11.41 -11.81 -26.08
CA GLU A 85 9.94 -11.83 -26.06
C GLU A 85 9.40 -11.06 -27.27
N GLU A 86 8.34 -11.58 -27.89
CA GLU A 86 7.61 -10.84 -28.93
C GLU A 86 7.04 -9.54 -28.33
N PRO A 87 7.13 -8.40 -29.03
CA PRO A 87 6.64 -7.13 -28.51
C PRO A 87 5.14 -7.21 -28.24
N PRO A 88 4.67 -6.72 -27.08
CA PRO A 88 3.25 -6.73 -26.74
C PRO A 88 2.42 -5.92 -27.76
N PRO A 89 1.12 -6.23 -27.90
CA PRO A 89 0.23 -5.48 -28.78
C PRO A 89 0.18 -4.01 -28.38
N ARG A 90 0.17 -3.10 -29.37
CA ARG A 90 0.10 -1.65 -29.15
C ARG A 90 -1.07 -1.28 -28.23
N PRO A 91 -0.87 -0.44 -27.20
CA PRO A 91 -1.98 0.17 -26.49
C PRO A 91 -2.85 0.99 -27.46
N ALA A 92 -4.14 1.15 -27.11
CA ALA A 92 -5.04 2.01 -27.85
C ALA A 92 -4.49 3.45 -27.83
N PRO A 93 -4.42 4.16 -28.98
CA PRO A 93 -3.87 5.52 -28.98
C PRO A 93 -4.73 6.48 -28.17
N GLU A 94 -4.10 7.46 -27.52
CA GLU A 94 -4.79 8.66 -27.02
C GLU A 94 -5.66 9.28 -28.14
N SER A 95 -6.85 9.76 -27.77
CA SER A 95 -7.78 10.41 -28.68
C SER A 95 -7.36 11.86 -28.90
N TYR A 96 -7.16 12.28 -30.15
CA TYR A 96 -6.95 13.69 -30.54
C TYR A 96 -8.29 14.41 -30.81
N GLU A 97 -9.40 13.94 -30.22
CA GLU A 97 -10.73 14.47 -30.52
C GLU A 97 -10.93 15.93 -30.14
N ASP A 98 -10.22 16.37 -29.11
CA ASP A 98 -10.19 17.73 -28.58
C ASP A 98 -9.26 18.68 -29.35
N PHE A 99 -8.50 18.17 -30.33
CA PHE A 99 -7.55 18.99 -31.08
C PHE A 99 -8.24 19.83 -32.15
N ARG A 100 -7.63 20.95 -32.51
CA ARG A 100 -8.11 21.77 -33.63
C ARG A 100 -8.18 20.90 -34.89
N PRO A 101 -9.27 20.98 -35.69
CA PRO A 101 -9.52 20.03 -36.78
C PRO A 101 -8.37 19.91 -37.79
N GLY A 102 -7.67 21.00 -38.10
CA GLY A 102 -6.53 21.00 -39.02
C GLY A 102 -5.30 20.30 -38.43
N LEU A 103 -5.00 20.51 -37.15
CA LEU A 103 -3.92 19.81 -36.44
C LEU A 103 -4.24 18.33 -36.25
N ARG A 104 -5.45 18.01 -35.77
CA ARG A 104 -5.91 16.62 -35.62
C ARG A 104 -5.69 15.83 -36.90
N ARG A 105 -6.15 16.38 -38.03
CA ARG A 105 -6.02 15.73 -39.34
C ARG A 105 -4.55 15.57 -39.76
N LEU A 106 -3.70 16.57 -39.49
CA LEU A 106 -2.27 16.51 -39.79
C LEU A 106 -1.57 15.37 -39.01
N LEU A 107 -1.88 15.23 -37.73
CA LEU A 107 -1.33 14.16 -36.86
C LEU A 107 -1.89 12.78 -37.23
N GLU A 108 -3.19 12.68 -37.52
CA GLU A 108 -3.83 11.43 -37.97
C GLU A 108 -3.30 10.97 -39.33
N ASP A 109 -3.01 11.88 -40.26
CA ASP A 109 -2.44 11.56 -41.57
C ASP A 109 -0.99 11.07 -41.47
N LEU A 110 -0.17 11.68 -40.60
CA LEU A 110 1.16 11.16 -40.25
C LEU A 110 1.04 9.76 -39.63
N ARG A 111 0.19 9.59 -38.61
CA ARG A 111 0.01 8.31 -37.88
C ARG A 111 -0.45 7.17 -38.78
N SER A 112 -1.32 7.46 -39.74
CA SER A 112 -1.86 6.48 -40.69
C SER A 112 -0.94 6.22 -41.89
N GLY A 113 0.21 6.89 -41.97
CA GLY A 113 1.14 6.80 -43.10
C GLY A 113 0.62 7.44 -44.39
N ARG A 114 -0.48 8.22 -44.32
CA ARG A 114 -0.99 9.01 -45.46
C ARG A 114 -0.12 10.23 -45.75
N LEU A 115 0.67 10.66 -44.76
CA LEU A 115 1.66 11.71 -44.87
C LEU A 115 3.03 11.13 -44.47
N ASN A 116 4.04 11.32 -45.31
CA ASN A 116 5.41 10.91 -44.98
C ASN A 116 6.12 11.96 -44.11
N GLU A 117 7.25 11.58 -43.54
CA GLU A 117 7.98 12.34 -42.53
C GLU A 117 8.42 13.70 -43.07
N GLU A 118 8.93 13.76 -44.30
CA GLU A 118 9.34 15.02 -44.95
C GLU A 118 8.14 15.95 -45.24
N ALA A 119 7.01 15.42 -45.72
CA ALA A 119 5.81 16.21 -45.98
C ALA A 119 5.18 16.72 -44.68
N PHE A 120 5.17 15.89 -43.64
CA PHE A 120 4.75 16.31 -42.31
C PHE A 120 5.61 17.44 -41.77
N VAL A 121 6.95 17.30 -41.82
CA VAL A 121 7.89 18.33 -41.36
C VAL A 121 7.58 19.68 -42.03
N ASN A 122 7.38 19.69 -43.34
CA ASN A 122 7.06 20.91 -44.08
C ASN A 122 5.70 21.52 -43.67
N HIS A 123 4.68 20.69 -43.42
CA HIS A 123 3.35 21.18 -43.01
C HIS A 123 3.30 21.63 -41.56
N ALA A 124 4.02 20.95 -40.66
CA ALA A 124 4.16 21.32 -39.27
C ALA A 124 4.92 22.64 -39.11
N TYR A 125 6.02 22.84 -39.86
CA TYR A 125 6.72 24.14 -39.91
C TYR A 125 5.83 25.28 -40.41
N ALA A 126 5.06 25.05 -41.47
CA ALA A 126 4.11 26.05 -41.99
C ALA A 126 3.04 26.42 -40.96
N LYS A 127 2.59 25.43 -40.19
CA LYS A 127 1.51 25.55 -39.22
C LYS A 127 1.95 26.19 -37.90
N LEU A 128 3.24 26.10 -37.56
CA LEU A 128 3.88 26.88 -36.49
C LEU A 128 4.30 28.29 -36.93
N GLY A 129 4.04 28.68 -38.18
CA GLY A 129 4.30 30.04 -38.67
C GLY A 129 5.73 30.29 -39.17
N TYR A 130 6.55 29.24 -39.30
CA TYR A 130 7.97 29.39 -39.66
C TYR A 130 8.22 29.43 -41.19
N LEU A 131 7.51 28.64 -42.01
CA LEU A 131 7.79 28.56 -43.47
C LEU A 131 6.66 27.92 -44.30
N GLY A 132 6.27 28.55 -45.42
CA GLY A 132 5.35 27.96 -46.41
C GLY A 132 3.85 28.13 -46.12
N GLY A 133 3.00 27.74 -47.07
CA GLY A 133 1.55 27.78 -46.91
C GLY A 133 1.00 26.47 -46.37
N VAL A 134 0.28 26.51 -45.25
CA VAL A 134 -0.43 25.33 -44.72
C VAL A 134 -1.49 24.89 -45.74
N PRO A 135 -1.52 23.61 -46.18
CA PRO A 135 -2.59 23.09 -47.04
C PRO A 135 -3.97 23.36 -46.43
N GLN A 136 -4.98 23.64 -47.27
CA GLN A 136 -6.28 24.10 -46.81
C GLN A 136 -6.94 23.16 -45.79
N HIS A 137 -6.75 21.85 -45.93
CA HIS A 137 -7.30 20.84 -45.02
C HIS A 137 -6.51 20.64 -43.72
N TYR A 138 -5.34 21.28 -43.58
CA TYR A 138 -4.55 21.33 -42.34
C TYR A 138 -4.57 22.71 -41.68
N ARG A 139 -5.30 23.69 -42.21
CA ARG A 139 -5.36 25.06 -41.65
C ARG A 139 -6.24 25.10 -40.40
N ASP A 140 -5.78 25.89 -39.44
CA ASP A 140 -6.57 26.37 -38.30
C ASP A 140 -6.28 27.87 -38.14
N ASP A 141 -7.23 28.65 -37.63
CA ASP A 141 -7.08 30.11 -37.50
C ASP A 141 -5.98 30.50 -36.51
N GLN A 142 -5.91 29.80 -35.37
CA GLN A 142 -4.81 29.81 -34.41
C GLN A 142 -4.77 28.48 -33.66
N LEU A 143 -3.57 28.02 -33.32
CA LEU A 143 -3.37 26.87 -32.45
C LEU A 143 -3.25 27.32 -30.98
N PRO A 144 -3.98 26.69 -30.05
CA PRO A 144 -3.70 26.79 -28.61
C PRO A 144 -2.21 26.52 -28.31
N ALA A 145 -1.66 27.10 -27.24
CA ALA A 145 -0.25 26.93 -26.88
C ALA A 145 0.12 25.44 -26.73
N GLU A 146 -0.69 24.68 -26.00
CA GLU A 146 -0.64 23.22 -25.87
C GLU A 146 -0.50 22.50 -27.23
N GLN A 147 -1.38 22.81 -28.18
CA GLN A 147 -1.37 22.19 -29.51
C GLN A 147 -0.16 22.61 -30.36
N ARG A 148 0.43 23.79 -30.11
CA ARG A 148 1.70 24.20 -30.73
C ARG A 148 2.88 23.43 -30.18
N VAL A 149 2.91 23.17 -28.86
CA VAL A 149 3.95 22.37 -28.22
C VAL A 149 3.92 20.94 -28.76
N ILE A 150 2.74 20.33 -28.84
CA ILE A 150 2.55 18.97 -29.39
C ILE A 150 2.98 18.89 -30.86
N LEU A 151 2.60 19.88 -31.67
CA LEU A 151 3.05 19.99 -33.05
C LEU A 151 4.57 20.17 -33.15
N GLY A 152 5.17 20.96 -32.24
CA GLY A 152 6.62 21.16 -32.14
C GLY A 152 7.37 19.87 -31.79
N MET A 153 6.92 19.14 -30.78
CA MET A 153 7.52 17.85 -30.37
C MET A 153 7.42 16.81 -31.49
N THR A 154 6.25 16.69 -32.12
CA THR A 154 6.04 15.76 -33.25
C THR A 154 6.91 16.14 -34.45
N LEU A 155 7.05 17.45 -34.74
CA LEU A 155 7.97 17.96 -35.76
C LEU A 155 9.42 17.56 -35.47
N GLY A 156 9.86 17.61 -34.22
CA GLY A 156 11.20 17.18 -33.81
C GLY A 156 11.47 15.70 -34.09
N ARG A 157 10.50 14.82 -33.79
CA ARG A 157 10.55 13.39 -34.13
C ARG A 157 10.78 13.15 -35.62
N GLU A 158 9.91 13.72 -36.46
CA GLU A 158 9.98 13.47 -37.90
C GLU A 158 11.26 14.05 -38.49
N LEU A 159 11.72 15.20 -38.00
CA LEU A 159 12.99 15.81 -38.42
C LEU A 159 14.21 14.96 -38.02
N ALA A 160 14.20 14.35 -36.83
CA ALA A 160 15.27 13.47 -36.35
C ALA A 160 15.32 12.13 -37.12
N GLY A 161 14.16 11.62 -37.58
CA GLY A 161 14.04 10.41 -38.40
C GLY A 161 14.50 10.57 -39.85
N LEU A 162 14.68 11.80 -40.34
CA LEU A 162 15.19 12.05 -41.69
C LEU A 162 16.69 11.79 -41.78
N GLY A 163 17.12 11.15 -42.87
CA GLY A 163 18.54 10.90 -43.14
C GLY A 163 19.38 12.18 -43.03
N HIS A 164 20.59 12.06 -42.46
CA HIS A 164 21.48 13.19 -42.14
C HIS A 164 21.60 14.28 -43.22
N PRO A 165 21.65 13.98 -44.54
CA PRO A 165 21.70 15.01 -45.60
C PRO A 165 20.40 15.81 -45.73
N VAL A 166 19.24 15.14 -45.55
CA VAL A 166 17.91 15.75 -45.64
C VAL A 166 17.65 16.60 -44.41
N ARG A 167 17.97 16.09 -43.21
CA ARG A 167 17.93 16.84 -41.95
C ARG A 167 18.79 18.10 -42.00
N ARG A 168 20.07 17.99 -42.40
CA ARG A 168 20.94 19.18 -42.58
C ARG A 168 20.44 20.12 -43.67
N SER A 169 19.86 19.62 -44.76
CA SER A 169 19.27 20.47 -45.79
C SER A 169 18.07 21.26 -45.27
N ILE A 170 17.22 20.66 -44.43
CA ILE A 170 16.10 21.34 -43.79
C ILE A 170 16.62 22.35 -42.76
N GLN A 171 17.54 21.96 -41.87
CA GLN A 171 18.18 22.85 -40.89
C GLN A 171 18.93 24.01 -41.57
N ASN A 172 19.62 23.76 -42.69
CA ASN A 172 20.31 24.80 -43.45
C ASN A 172 19.31 25.70 -44.19
N ARG A 173 18.21 25.17 -44.73
CA ARG A 173 17.12 25.98 -45.30
C ARG A 173 16.47 26.87 -44.24
N MET A 174 16.38 26.40 -42.99
CA MET A 174 15.92 27.19 -41.85
C MET A 174 16.93 28.25 -41.44
N ALA A 175 18.23 27.93 -41.42
CA ALA A 175 19.30 28.89 -41.15
C ALA A 175 19.47 29.94 -42.27
N GLN A 176 19.15 29.58 -43.52
CA GLN A 176 19.17 30.45 -44.70
C GLN A 176 17.85 31.21 -44.93
N ALA A 177 16.76 30.83 -44.25
CA ALA A 177 15.53 31.59 -44.21
C ALA A 177 15.75 32.81 -43.30
N ASP A 178 16.39 33.81 -43.89
CA ASP A 178 16.86 35.06 -43.33
C ASP A 178 15.67 35.91 -42.81
N ILE A 179 15.15 35.62 -41.61
CA ILE A 179 14.19 36.47 -40.87
C ILE A 179 14.96 37.63 -40.19
N LEU A 180 15.98 38.17 -40.85
CA LEU A 180 16.79 39.29 -40.39
C LEU A 180 16.75 40.46 -41.38
N ARG A 181 15.56 41.11 -41.35
CA ARG A 181 15.20 42.49 -41.74
C ARG A 181 14.89 42.79 -43.23
N PRO A 182 13.97 43.75 -43.53
CA PRO A 182 13.53 44.86 -42.65
C PRO A 182 12.00 45.10 -42.51
N LEU A 183 11.57 45.44 -41.29
CA LEU A 183 10.53 46.44 -41.06
C LEU A 183 11.13 47.63 -40.28
N ILE A 184 11.30 48.69 -41.07
CA ILE A 184 11.25 50.14 -40.83
C ILE A 184 11.33 50.67 -39.38
N ALA A 185 12.32 51.56 -39.23
CA ALA A 185 12.43 52.69 -38.31
C ALA A 185 11.15 53.15 -37.58
N ARG A 186 11.23 53.15 -36.25
CA ARG A 186 10.80 54.29 -35.44
C ARG A 186 11.96 54.68 -34.54
N GLN A 187 12.15 55.98 -34.39
CA GLN A 187 13.13 56.59 -33.51
C GLN A 187 13.00 55.98 -32.11
N ALA A 188 14.11 55.47 -31.59
CA ALA A 188 14.29 55.35 -30.16
C ALA A 188 14.22 56.77 -29.59
N GLU A 189 13.19 57.06 -28.81
CA GLU A 189 13.34 58.08 -27.77
C GLU A 189 14.36 57.52 -26.79
N THR A 190 15.44 58.26 -26.59
CA THR A 190 16.47 57.98 -25.60
C THR A 190 15.82 57.72 -24.24
N PRO A 191 15.94 56.51 -23.66
CA PRO A 191 15.68 56.33 -22.24
C PRO A 191 16.74 57.14 -21.48
N ALA A 192 16.36 57.70 -20.34
CA ALA A 192 17.27 58.36 -19.43
C ALA A 192 18.48 57.46 -19.16
N ALA A 193 19.68 58.04 -19.15
CA ALA A 193 20.91 57.32 -18.90
C ALA A 193 20.80 56.51 -17.60
N LEU A 194 21.01 55.19 -17.72
CA LEU A 194 21.22 54.32 -16.57
C LEU A 194 22.40 54.85 -15.74
N ALA A 195 22.25 54.86 -14.42
CA ALA A 195 23.22 55.45 -13.50
C ALA A 195 24.57 54.70 -13.43
N VAL A 196 24.64 53.48 -13.98
CA VAL A 196 25.84 52.65 -14.07
C VAL A 196 25.90 52.01 -15.47
N PRO A 197 27.04 52.05 -16.18
CA PRO A 197 27.17 51.30 -17.43
C PRO A 197 27.14 49.79 -17.14
N LEU A 198 26.13 49.09 -17.68
CA LEU A 198 26.04 47.63 -17.60
C LEU A 198 27.21 47.02 -18.38
N SER A 199 28.06 46.26 -17.71
CA SER A 199 29.34 45.78 -18.22
C SER A 199 29.21 44.64 -19.25
N GLU A 200 28.05 43.98 -19.28
CA GLU A 200 27.78 42.76 -20.05
C GLU A 200 26.86 42.95 -21.27
N CYS A 201 26.47 44.20 -21.56
CA CYS A 201 25.60 44.51 -22.70
C CYS A 201 26.39 44.85 -23.98
N GLY A 202 25.87 44.44 -25.13
CA GLY A 202 26.52 44.53 -26.45
C GLY A 202 26.72 43.17 -27.14
N GLN A 203 26.39 42.06 -26.48
CA GLN A 203 26.43 40.71 -27.04
C GLN A 203 25.01 40.30 -27.48
N ARG A 204 24.80 40.05 -28.78
CA ARG A 204 23.47 39.78 -29.33
C ARG A 204 23.14 38.28 -29.33
N GLY A 205 22.15 37.89 -28.53
CA GLY A 205 21.44 36.62 -28.69
C GLY A 205 20.32 36.73 -29.71
N LYS A 206 20.02 35.65 -30.45
CA LYS A 206 18.86 35.55 -31.35
C LYS A 206 18.17 34.20 -31.23
N LEU A 207 16.93 34.21 -30.72
CA LEU A 207 15.74 33.50 -31.22
C LEU A 207 14.71 33.27 -30.08
N PRO A 208 13.43 33.70 -30.23
CA PRO A 208 12.87 34.75 -31.08
C PRO A 208 12.71 36.02 -30.23
N GLY A 209 13.51 37.02 -30.54
CA GLY A 209 13.75 38.20 -29.71
C GLY A 209 15.18 38.69 -29.91
N VAL A 210 15.44 39.98 -29.66
CA VAL A 210 16.81 40.52 -29.59
C VAL A 210 17.12 40.67 -28.12
N PHE A 211 18.15 39.96 -27.67
CA PHE A 211 18.68 40.08 -26.31
C PHE A 211 20.03 40.78 -26.41
N ASP A 212 20.16 41.91 -25.74
CA ASP A 212 21.32 42.80 -25.87
C ASP A 212 22.38 42.56 -24.79
N CYS A 213 22.09 41.78 -23.74
CA CYS A 213 23.01 41.48 -22.65
C CYS A 213 23.18 39.95 -22.47
N LEU A 214 24.38 39.51 -22.08
CA LEU A 214 24.71 38.11 -21.79
C LEU A 214 25.49 38.01 -20.49
N HIS A 215 24.91 37.35 -19.50
CA HIS A 215 25.59 36.93 -18.27
C HIS A 215 26.03 35.46 -18.37
N GLN A 216 27.18 35.11 -17.81
CA GLN A 216 27.71 33.75 -17.89
C GLN A 216 28.23 33.25 -16.54
N SER A 217 27.92 31.99 -16.24
CA SER A 217 28.47 31.25 -15.09
C SER A 217 29.29 30.04 -15.56
N ALA A 218 29.61 29.11 -14.67
CA ALA A 218 30.32 27.88 -15.03
C ALA A 218 29.52 27.07 -16.06
N ASN A 219 28.21 26.96 -15.85
CA ASN A 219 27.35 26.03 -16.57
C ASN A 219 26.25 26.70 -17.41
N PHE A 220 26.03 28.01 -17.25
CA PHE A 220 24.90 28.72 -17.86
C PHE A 220 25.33 29.94 -18.70
N SER A 221 24.52 30.25 -19.72
CA SER A 221 24.56 31.48 -20.50
C SER A 221 23.17 32.12 -20.48
N VAL A 222 23.03 33.27 -19.82
CA VAL A 222 21.75 33.94 -19.56
C VAL A 222 21.65 35.20 -20.41
N PHE A 223 20.75 35.17 -21.40
CA PHE A 223 20.43 36.30 -22.26
C PHE A 223 19.27 37.10 -21.67
N TYR A 224 19.43 38.42 -21.59
CA TYR A 224 18.42 39.33 -21.04
C TYR A 224 18.46 40.71 -21.72
N ASN A 225 17.43 41.51 -21.46
CA ASN A 225 17.37 42.92 -21.85
C ASN A 225 17.30 43.81 -20.62
N ALA A 226 18.02 44.93 -20.65
CA ALA A 226 17.98 45.96 -19.59
C ALA A 226 17.13 47.19 -19.96
N ALA A 227 16.56 47.20 -21.16
CA ALA A 227 15.64 48.23 -21.63
C ALA A 227 14.68 47.66 -22.69
N GLY A 228 13.50 48.27 -22.84
CA GLY A 228 12.45 47.82 -23.75
C GLY A 228 11.35 47.02 -23.05
N ASP A 229 10.41 46.49 -23.84
CA ASP A 229 9.35 45.62 -23.33
C ASP A 229 9.98 44.32 -22.79
N ASN A 230 9.53 43.86 -21.61
CA ASN A 230 10.08 42.70 -20.89
C ASN A 230 11.57 42.84 -20.49
N ALA A 231 12.03 44.05 -20.19
CA ALA A 231 13.37 44.28 -19.66
C ALA A 231 13.45 44.01 -18.15
N VAL A 232 14.53 43.35 -17.73
CA VAL A 232 14.88 43.18 -16.31
C VAL A 232 15.15 44.54 -15.70
N ASN A 233 14.60 44.79 -14.52
CA ASN A 233 14.88 46.02 -13.78
C ASN A 233 16.39 46.11 -13.49
N PRO A 234 17.11 47.11 -14.03
CA PRO A 234 18.54 47.27 -13.84
C PRO A 234 18.91 47.78 -12.44
N TYR A 235 17.92 48.12 -11.60
CA TYR A 235 18.08 48.49 -10.20
C TYR A 235 17.04 47.78 -9.34
N ASP A 236 17.40 46.62 -8.81
CA ASP A 236 16.53 45.76 -7.98
C ASP A 236 16.85 45.83 -6.47
N GLY A 237 17.42 46.95 -6.00
CA GLY A 237 17.62 47.24 -4.58
C GLY A 237 19.06 47.20 -4.10
N SER A 238 19.27 47.20 -2.78
CA SER A 238 20.60 47.23 -2.14
C SER A 238 21.38 45.90 -2.20
N GLY A 239 20.75 44.87 -2.76
CA GLY A 239 21.21 43.49 -2.79
C GLY A 239 21.27 42.82 -1.41
N ASP A 240 21.17 41.50 -1.39
CA ASP A 240 21.50 40.62 -0.28
C ASP A 240 22.68 39.72 -0.67
N ALA A 241 23.85 39.99 -0.09
CA ALA A 241 25.06 39.21 -0.36
C ALA A 241 24.89 37.72 0.03
N ALA A 242 23.98 37.38 0.95
CA ALA A 242 23.67 35.98 1.27
C ALA A 242 22.99 35.25 0.10
N GLN A 243 22.31 35.99 -0.78
CA GLN A 243 21.62 35.47 -1.96
C GLN A 243 22.50 35.45 -3.21
N GLY A 244 23.74 35.94 -3.12
CA GLY A 244 24.71 35.96 -4.21
C GLY A 244 24.90 37.32 -4.88
N ASP A 245 24.26 38.37 -4.36
CA ASP A 245 24.28 39.70 -4.95
C ASP A 245 25.66 40.35 -4.85
N VAL A 246 26.16 40.87 -5.97
CA VAL A 246 27.45 41.55 -6.04
C VAL A 246 27.24 43.04 -6.27
N GLN A 247 27.47 43.84 -5.22
CA GLN A 247 27.32 45.29 -5.31
C GLN A 247 28.20 45.91 -6.41
N ASP A 248 27.61 46.80 -7.19
CA ASP A 248 28.26 47.70 -8.16
C ASP A 248 29.04 47.02 -9.32
N ASN A 249 28.72 45.77 -9.69
CA ASN A 249 29.41 45.09 -10.80
C ASN A 249 28.80 45.33 -12.21
N GLY A 250 27.64 46.00 -12.27
CA GLY A 250 26.95 46.31 -13.52
C GLY A 250 26.14 45.15 -14.10
N VAL A 251 25.77 44.16 -13.29
CA VAL A 251 24.80 43.09 -13.59
C VAL A 251 23.57 43.30 -12.69
N PRO A 252 22.32 43.20 -13.18
CA PRO A 252 21.15 43.29 -12.32
C PRO A 252 21.15 42.13 -11.29
N ASN A 253 20.90 42.40 -10.00
CA ASN A 253 21.05 41.34 -8.98
C ASN A 253 20.08 40.17 -9.24
N TYR A 254 18.89 40.42 -9.80
CA TYR A 254 17.95 39.39 -10.28
C TYR A 254 18.60 38.36 -11.20
N VAL A 255 19.41 38.82 -12.17
CA VAL A 255 20.12 37.94 -13.10
C VAL A 255 21.18 37.12 -12.35
N GLU A 256 21.84 37.72 -11.36
CA GLU A 256 22.82 37.03 -10.52
C GLU A 256 22.18 35.97 -9.62
N ARG A 257 21.10 36.31 -8.90
CA ARG A 257 20.36 35.38 -8.03
C ARG A 257 19.79 34.22 -8.82
N MET A 258 19.16 34.49 -9.96
CA MET A 258 18.67 33.45 -10.86
C MET A 258 19.80 32.55 -11.37
N THR A 259 20.94 33.13 -11.78
CA THR A 259 22.08 32.35 -12.28
C THR A 259 22.69 31.49 -11.18
N ARG A 260 22.83 32.03 -9.96
CA ARG A 260 23.27 31.26 -8.79
C ARG A 260 22.26 30.14 -8.46
N SER A 261 20.97 30.44 -8.53
CA SER A 261 19.90 29.47 -8.30
C SER A 261 19.99 28.28 -9.25
N LEU A 262 20.26 28.52 -10.54
CA LEU A 262 20.50 27.48 -11.54
C LEU A 262 21.76 26.64 -11.24
N GLU A 263 22.84 27.27 -10.77
CA GLU A 263 24.06 26.54 -10.38
C GLU A 263 23.83 25.62 -9.16
N GLU A 264 23.12 26.11 -8.13
CA GLU A 264 22.76 25.27 -6.98
C GLU A 264 21.75 24.17 -7.36
N GLY A 265 20.80 24.46 -8.24
CA GLY A 265 19.89 23.45 -8.81
C GLY A 265 20.67 22.36 -9.55
N ARG A 266 21.57 22.73 -10.47
CA ARG A 266 22.39 21.78 -11.23
C ARG A 266 23.25 20.92 -10.30
N LYS A 267 23.87 21.52 -9.29
CA LYS A 267 24.67 20.82 -8.27
C LYS A 267 23.82 19.81 -7.51
N THR A 268 22.63 20.19 -7.08
CA THR A 268 21.69 19.29 -6.38
C THR A 268 21.29 18.13 -7.27
N TYR A 269 20.86 18.39 -8.51
CA TYR A 269 20.46 17.34 -9.47
C TYR A 269 21.61 16.40 -9.80
N SER A 270 22.83 16.94 -9.94
CA SER A 270 24.03 16.13 -10.14
C SER A 270 24.32 15.20 -8.94
N SER A 271 24.06 15.66 -7.71
CA SER A 271 24.21 14.82 -6.52
C SER A 271 23.18 13.70 -6.42
N LEU A 272 22.00 13.90 -7.04
CA LEU A 272 20.94 12.90 -7.18
C LEU A 272 21.15 11.97 -8.39
N GLY A 273 22.29 12.07 -9.09
CA GLY A 273 22.63 11.23 -10.23
C GLY A 273 22.06 11.70 -11.57
N TYR A 274 21.43 12.87 -11.62
CA TYR A 274 20.95 13.46 -12.87
C TYR A 274 22.04 14.27 -13.57
N ALA A 275 22.09 14.17 -14.89
CA ALA A 275 22.94 15.04 -15.70
C ALA A 275 22.15 15.50 -16.92
N PRO A 276 22.33 16.75 -17.36
CA PRO A 276 21.74 17.19 -18.61
C PRO A 276 22.36 16.38 -19.75
N ARG A 277 21.63 16.26 -20.87
CA ARG A 277 22.17 15.61 -22.06
C ARG A 277 23.42 16.34 -22.54
N GLU A 278 24.56 15.64 -22.53
CA GLU A 278 25.87 16.24 -22.78
C GLU A 278 26.15 16.40 -24.28
N ASP A 279 26.24 17.65 -24.72
CA ASP A 279 27.31 18.07 -25.65
C ASP A 279 28.40 18.68 -24.76
N HIS A 280 29.49 17.93 -24.47
CA HIS A 280 30.49 18.24 -23.44
C HIS A 280 31.13 19.65 -23.48
N ASP A 281 30.88 20.45 -24.51
CA ASP A 281 31.41 21.80 -24.70
C ASP A 281 30.35 22.93 -24.59
N LYS A 282 29.06 22.62 -24.38
CA LYS A 282 27.96 23.62 -24.43
C LYS A 282 27.34 23.89 -23.04
N LYS A 283 27.25 25.17 -22.66
CA LYS A 283 26.48 25.65 -21.50
C LYS A 283 24.97 25.59 -21.76
N VAL A 284 24.17 25.42 -20.71
CA VAL A 284 22.70 25.56 -20.81
C VAL A 284 22.38 27.03 -21.08
N THR A 285 21.55 27.29 -22.09
CA THR A 285 21.22 28.65 -22.51
C THR A 285 19.85 29.05 -21.97
N LEU A 286 19.76 30.22 -21.35
CA LEU A 286 18.50 30.77 -20.83
C LEU A 286 18.18 32.10 -21.52
N PHE A 287 16.90 32.29 -21.88
CA PHE A 287 16.36 33.54 -22.39
C PHE A 287 15.34 34.12 -21.41
N LEU A 288 15.74 35.20 -20.74
CA LEU A 288 14.96 35.88 -19.71
C LEU A 288 14.16 37.06 -20.31
N GLY A 289 12.85 37.06 -20.12
CA GLY A 289 11.93 38.01 -20.77
C GLY A 289 11.53 37.59 -22.18
N SER A 290 11.51 36.28 -22.45
CA SER A 290 11.14 35.72 -23.74
C SER A 290 9.67 35.98 -24.05
N THR A 291 9.37 36.52 -25.24
CA THR A 291 7.99 36.78 -25.70
C THR A 291 7.22 35.52 -26.11
N HIS A 292 7.84 34.34 -25.98
CA HIS A 292 7.26 33.04 -26.36
C HIS A 292 6.52 32.36 -25.22
N VAL A 293 6.78 32.82 -24.00
CA VAL A 293 6.18 32.35 -22.76
C VAL A 293 5.48 33.53 -22.10
N GLU A 294 4.35 33.26 -21.47
CA GLU A 294 3.62 34.28 -20.73
C GLU A 294 4.42 34.74 -19.49
N PRO A 295 4.21 35.96 -18.99
CA PRO A 295 4.82 36.41 -17.74
C PRO A 295 4.60 35.39 -16.61
N GLY A 296 5.65 35.05 -15.86
CA GLY A 296 5.57 34.07 -14.77
C GLY A 296 5.63 32.60 -15.20
N VAL A 297 5.74 32.30 -16.50
CA VAL A 297 5.78 30.94 -17.04
C VAL A 297 7.18 30.61 -17.56
N GLY A 298 7.63 29.39 -17.27
CA GLY A 298 8.84 28.80 -17.83
C GLY A 298 8.54 27.82 -18.97
N PHE A 299 9.54 27.56 -19.80
CA PHE A 299 9.48 26.50 -20.79
C PHE A 299 10.88 26.04 -21.22
N VAL A 300 11.14 24.74 -21.11
CA VAL A 300 12.32 24.12 -21.72
C VAL A 300 12.01 23.58 -23.11
N GLN A 301 12.83 23.97 -24.09
CA GLN A 301 12.72 23.41 -25.43
C GLN A 301 13.23 21.96 -25.44
N PRO A 302 12.49 21.02 -26.05
CA PRO A 302 12.96 19.65 -26.22
C PRO A 302 14.33 19.61 -26.91
N TYR A 303 15.28 18.88 -26.34
CA TYR A 303 16.66 18.85 -26.82
C TYR A 303 16.75 18.45 -28.29
N GLU A 304 15.92 17.51 -28.74
CA GLU A 304 15.86 17.01 -30.12
C GLU A 304 15.55 18.10 -31.16
N LEU A 305 14.87 19.18 -30.75
CA LEU A 305 14.50 20.30 -31.60
C LEU A 305 15.62 21.35 -31.69
N ALA A 306 16.28 21.62 -30.56
CA ALA A 306 17.23 22.71 -30.43
C ALA A 306 18.69 22.28 -30.62
N ASP A 307 19.00 20.99 -30.50
CA ASP A 307 20.37 20.46 -30.44
C ASP A 307 21.23 21.18 -29.37
N ALA A 308 20.53 21.60 -28.30
CA ALA A 308 21.03 22.38 -27.17
C ALA A 308 19.98 22.37 -26.04
N ASN A 309 20.43 22.54 -24.80
CA ASN A 309 19.56 22.76 -23.64
C ASN A 309 19.17 24.24 -23.58
N ILE A 310 17.91 24.57 -23.92
CA ILE A 310 17.41 25.95 -23.97
C ILE A 310 16.20 26.13 -23.05
N ILE A 311 16.31 27.08 -22.13
CA ILE A 311 15.26 27.48 -21.18
C ILE A 311 14.73 28.86 -21.57
N HIS A 312 13.41 29.03 -21.57
CA HIS A 312 12.72 30.30 -21.73
C HIS A 312 12.02 30.64 -20.42
N ILE A 313 12.19 31.87 -19.93
CA ILE A 313 11.46 32.37 -18.77
C ILE A 313 10.77 33.68 -19.16
N GLY A 314 9.45 33.72 -18.94
CA GLY A 314 8.63 34.90 -19.06
C GLY A 314 8.69 35.70 -17.77
N THR A 315 8.74 37.01 -17.88
CA THR A 315 8.92 37.91 -16.73
C THR A 315 7.71 38.81 -16.58
N ASP A 316 7.11 38.83 -15.39
CA ASP A 316 6.19 39.88 -14.96
C ASP A 316 6.97 40.90 -14.13
N PHE A 317 6.98 42.17 -14.53
CA PHE A 317 7.77 43.22 -13.89
C PHE A 317 6.90 44.25 -13.16
N ASP A 318 5.57 44.10 -13.16
CA ASP A 318 4.65 45.19 -12.75
C ASP A 318 3.90 44.94 -11.44
N SER A 319 4.12 43.80 -10.76
CA SER A 319 3.56 43.56 -9.43
C SER A 319 4.64 43.38 -8.38
N SER A 320 4.27 43.63 -7.15
CA SER A 320 4.99 43.25 -5.92
C SER A 320 5.24 41.74 -5.77
N ASP A 321 4.99 40.95 -6.82
CA ASP A 321 5.31 39.54 -6.89
C ASP A 321 6.74 39.43 -7.37
N VAL A 322 7.60 39.01 -6.44
CA VAL A 322 8.99 38.65 -6.69
C VAL A 322 8.97 37.70 -7.89
N ALA A 323 9.38 38.18 -9.08
CA ALA A 323 9.57 37.28 -10.20
C ALA A 323 10.48 36.15 -9.70
N GLU A 324 9.99 34.92 -9.77
CA GLU A 324 10.46 33.79 -8.95
C GLU A 324 11.85 33.30 -9.37
N GLU A 325 12.89 33.98 -8.89
CA GLU A 325 14.29 33.73 -9.24
C GLU A 325 14.89 32.47 -8.59
N PHE A 326 14.18 31.88 -7.62
CA PHE A 326 14.60 30.66 -6.91
C PHE A 326 13.87 29.41 -7.41
N TYR A 327 12.53 29.40 -7.36
CA TYR A 327 11.72 28.22 -7.66
C TYR A 327 11.65 27.90 -9.16
N LEU A 328 11.11 28.80 -9.99
CA LEU A 328 10.80 28.52 -11.39
C LEU A 328 12.05 28.12 -12.22
N PRO A 329 13.22 28.78 -12.10
CA PRO A 329 14.43 28.35 -12.79
C PRO A 329 14.87 26.92 -12.45
N ARG A 330 14.63 26.47 -11.21
CA ARG A 330 14.99 25.11 -10.75
C ARG A 330 14.04 24.07 -11.33
N HIS A 331 12.75 24.34 -11.29
CA HIS A 331 11.72 23.53 -11.95
C HIS A 331 12.08 23.31 -13.43
N GLU A 332 12.29 24.40 -14.18
CA GLU A 332 12.64 24.32 -15.60
C GLU A 332 13.99 23.63 -15.84
N LEU A 333 14.98 23.88 -14.99
CA LEU A 333 16.27 23.19 -15.10
C LEU A 333 16.12 21.67 -14.95
N PHE A 334 15.20 21.20 -14.11
CA PHE A 334 14.96 19.77 -13.95
C PHE A 334 14.39 19.13 -15.22
N HIS A 335 13.54 19.83 -15.99
CA HIS A 335 13.12 19.37 -17.32
C HIS A 335 14.29 19.14 -18.27
N SER A 336 15.33 19.98 -18.20
CA SER A 336 16.56 19.76 -18.99
C SER A 336 17.27 18.45 -18.62
N MET A 337 17.13 17.99 -17.37
CA MET A 337 17.64 16.70 -16.92
C MET A 337 16.75 15.55 -17.42
N GLN A 338 15.44 15.71 -17.34
CA GLN A 338 14.47 14.71 -17.79
C GLN A 338 14.61 14.41 -19.29
N TYR A 339 14.83 15.43 -20.15
CA TYR A 339 15.05 15.23 -21.60
C TYR A 339 16.25 14.35 -21.98
N LYS A 340 17.13 13.99 -21.02
CA LYS A 340 18.13 12.94 -21.24
C LYS A 340 17.46 11.56 -21.41
N TYR A 341 16.46 11.27 -20.58
CA TYR A 341 15.75 9.99 -20.50
C TYR A 341 14.56 9.95 -21.45
N VAL A 342 13.95 11.10 -21.67
CA VAL A 342 12.79 11.22 -22.55
C VAL A 342 13.27 11.58 -23.94
N GLY A 343 13.64 10.56 -24.71
CA GLY A 343 13.96 10.68 -26.12
C GLY A 343 12.70 10.92 -26.98
N TRP A 344 12.53 10.13 -28.04
CA TRP A 344 11.37 10.23 -28.96
C TRP A 344 10.04 9.75 -28.36
N SER A 345 10.01 9.50 -27.06
CA SER A 345 9.10 8.63 -26.34
C SER A 345 7.92 9.43 -25.72
N LEU A 346 8.09 10.74 -25.51
CA LEU A 346 7.02 11.70 -25.12
C LEU A 346 5.74 11.55 -25.94
N ILE A 347 5.82 11.30 -27.25
CA ILE A 347 4.71 11.46 -28.20
C ILE A 347 3.64 10.34 -28.12
N TRP A 348 3.89 9.25 -27.40
CA TRP A 348 2.98 8.08 -27.40
C TRP A 348 1.93 8.11 -26.28
N ASN A 349 2.27 8.63 -25.09
CA ASN A 349 1.36 8.86 -23.95
C ASN A 349 1.70 10.22 -23.30
N MET A 350 1.55 11.28 -24.10
CA MET A 350 2.01 12.63 -23.75
C MET A 350 1.41 13.14 -22.45
N ARG A 351 0.14 12.81 -22.16
CA ARG A 351 -0.53 13.33 -20.98
C ARG A 351 0.00 12.70 -19.70
N SER A 352 0.08 11.38 -19.65
CA SER A 352 0.59 10.61 -18.50
C SER A 352 2.07 10.93 -18.22
N LEU A 353 2.90 10.99 -19.28
CA LEU A 353 4.31 11.35 -19.13
C LEU A 353 4.51 12.81 -18.76
N ASN A 354 3.76 13.74 -19.34
CA ASN A 354 3.84 15.15 -18.94
C ASN A 354 3.45 15.32 -17.47
N ALA A 355 2.37 14.65 -17.01
CA ALA A 355 1.99 14.73 -15.61
C ALA A 355 3.11 14.28 -14.66
N TRP A 356 3.78 13.16 -14.98
CA TRP A 356 4.93 12.70 -14.20
C TRP A 356 6.16 13.62 -14.33
N MET A 357 6.33 14.24 -15.50
CA MET A 357 7.38 15.21 -15.78
C MET A 357 7.22 16.47 -14.90
N GLU A 358 6.03 17.06 -14.85
CA GLU A 358 5.74 18.21 -13.98
C GLU A 358 5.87 17.81 -12.49
N ALA A 359 5.27 16.68 -12.08
CA ALA A 359 5.32 16.21 -10.70
C ALA A 359 6.75 16.02 -10.17
N THR A 360 7.64 15.43 -10.98
CA THR A 360 9.03 15.23 -10.58
C THR A 360 9.91 16.46 -10.79
N ALA A 361 9.51 17.41 -11.64
CA ALA A 361 10.14 18.72 -11.70
C ALA A 361 9.84 19.57 -10.47
N GLU A 362 8.62 19.47 -9.92
CA GLU A 362 8.27 20.04 -8.61
C GLU A 362 9.04 19.40 -7.46
N TRP A 363 9.11 18.06 -7.41
CA TRP A 363 10.00 17.36 -6.47
C TRP A 363 11.46 17.81 -6.62
N GLY A 364 11.97 17.92 -7.84
CA GLY A 364 13.31 18.42 -8.10
C GLY A 364 13.49 19.87 -7.61
N ALA A 365 12.52 20.74 -7.85
CA ALA A 365 12.55 22.11 -7.34
C ALA A 365 12.61 22.13 -5.81
N HIS A 366 11.80 21.31 -5.13
CA HIS A 366 11.86 21.11 -3.69
C HIS A 366 13.25 20.66 -3.22
N GLN A 367 13.81 19.58 -3.76
CA GLN A 367 15.12 19.07 -3.34
C GLN A 367 16.21 20.16 -3.42
N ALA A 368 16.20 20.97 -4.49
CA ALA A 368 17.14 22.07 -4.66
C ALA A 368 16.88 23.24 -3.70
N VAL A 369 15.61 23.59 -3.46
CA VAL A 369 15.21 24.63 -2.49
C VAL A 369 15.53 24.24 -1.06
N ALA A 370 15.25 23.00 -0.66
CA ALA A 370 15.58 22.47 0.65
C ALA A 370 17.09 22.49 0.93
N ALA A 371 17.91 22.23 -0.10
CA ALA A 371 19.37 22.20 0.01
C ALA A 371 20.04 23.60 0.05
N ASP A 372 19.34 24.67 -0.33
CA ASP A 372 19.91 26.02 -0.42
C ASP A 372 19.40 26.94 0.70
N PRO A 373 20.21 27.20 1.75
CA PRO A 373 19.80 28.04 2.87
C PRO A 373 19.65 29.53 2.52
N ALA A 374 20.04 29.94 1.31
CA ALA A 374 19.87 31.31 0.84
C ALA A 374 18.50 31.60 0.24
N VAL A 375 17.65 30.58 0.05
CA VAL A 375 16.29 30.78 -0.47
C VAL A 375 15.45 31.52 0.58
N PRO A 376 14.83 32.67 0.24
CA PRO A 376 13.94 33.37 1.15
C PRO A 376 12.72 32.53 1.53
N SER A 377 12.20 32.69 2.74
CA SER A 377 11.04 31.93 3.23
C SER A 377 9.80 32.09 2.33
N GLY A 378 9.63 33.24 1.69
CA GLY A 378 8.51 33.50 0.77
C GLY A 378 8.55 32.67 -0.52
N SER A 379 9.74 32.26 -0.97
CA SER A 379 9.91 31.45 -2.19
C SER A 379 10.15 29.96 -1.89
N ARG A 380 10.28 29.59 -0.61
CA ARG A 380 10.66 28.22 -0.21
C ARG A 380 9.60 27.18 -0.59
N TYR A 381 8.32 27.52 -0.47
CA TYR A 381 7.21 26.54 -0.51
C TYR A 381 6.36 26.62 -1.78
N ILE A 382 6.77 27.41 -2.75
CA ILE A 382 5.95 27.69 -3.95
C ILE A 382 5.68 26.42 -4.77
N TYR A 383 6.61 25.47 -4.77
CA TYR A 383 6.45 24.17 -5.41
C TYR A 383 5.21 23.40 -4.91
N ALA A 384 4.76 23.67 -3.68
CA ALA A 384 3.64 23.00 -3.06
C ALA A 384 2.28 23.71 -3.29
N ASN A 385 2.24 24.84 -4.00
CA ASN A 385 1.03 25.65 -4.17
C ASN A 385 -0.15 24.87 -4.77
N ASP A 386 0.13 23.92 -5.66
CA ASP A 386 -0.89 23.13 -6.35
C ASP A 386 -1.24 21.81 -5.65
N LEU A 387 -0.69 21.54 -4.46
CA LEU A 387 -0.98 20.31 -3.71
C LEU A 387 -2.48 20.13 -3.45
N ASP A 388 -3.18 21.22 -3.17
CA ASP A 388 -4.63 21.21 -2.96
C ASP A 388 -5.39 20.77 -4.22
N GLU A 389 -4.94 21.13 -5.43
CA GLU A 389 -5.61 20.72 -6.67
C GLU A 389 -5.53 19.20 -6.92
N PHE A 390 -4.41 18.59 -6.50
CA PHE A 390 -4.21 17.15 -6.55
C PHE A 390 -5.08 16.44 -5.50
N LEU A 391 -5.02 16.88 -4.24
CA LEU A 391 -5.76 16.26 -3.13
C LEU A 391 -7.26 16.61 -3.10
N ALA A 392 -7.70 17.59 -3.90
CA ALA A 392 -9.12 17.87 -4.12
C ALA A 392 -9.79 16.86 -5.08
N ARG A 393 -9.01 16.03 -5.79
CA ARG A 393 -9.50 14.97 -6.69
C ARG A 393 -8.66 13.70 -6.54
N PRO A 394 -8.60 13.11 -5.33
CA PRO A 394 -7.76 11.96 -5.05
C PRO A 394 -8.22 10.70 -5.78
N GLU A 395 -9.47 10.63 -6.24
CA GLU A 395 -10.04 9.50 -6.97
C GLU A 395 -9.53 9.37 -8.42
N GLU A 396 -8.95 10.44 -8.96
CA GLU A 396 -8.44 10.48 -10.33
C GLU A 396 -7.13 9.72 -10.49
N GLU A 397 -6.79 9.40 -11.74
CA GLU A 397 -5.55 8.69 -12.06
C GLU A 397 -4.33 9.46 -11.56
N LEU A 398 -3.34 8.73 -11.04
CA LEU A 398 -2.13 9.32 -10.48
C LEU A 398 -1.47 10.31 -11.45
N THR A 399 -1.27 9.89 -12.71
CA THR A 399 -0.67 10.66 -13.79
C THR A 399 -1.71 11.39 -14.66
N LYS A 400 -2.90 11.69 -14.13
CA LYS A 400 -3.87 12.53 -14.84
C LYS A 400 -3.33 13.94 -15.04
N GLN A 401 -3.45 14.43 -16.27
CA GLN A 401 -3.11 15.79 -16.69
C GLN A 401 -4.39 16.60 -17.02
N ASP A 402 -4.46 17.85 -16.55
CA ASP A 402 -5.62 18.74 -16.76
C ASP A 402 -5.42 19.75 -17.90
N GLY A 403 -4.57 19.43 -18.87
CA GLY A 403 -4.03 20.38 -19.84
C GLY A 403 -2.70 20.98 -19.37
N PHE A 404 -1.90 21.51 -20.30
CA PHE A 404 -0.59 22.09 -19.96
C PHE A 404 -0.77 23.29 -19.03
N GLY A 405 0.01 23.34 -17.93
CA GLY A 405 -0.09 24.38 -16.91
C GLY A 405 -1.27 24.21 -15.94
N GLY A 406 -1.99 23.09 -15.95
CA GLY A 406 -2.98 22.76 -14.91
C GLY A 406 -2.32 22.38 -13.58
N GLY A 407 -2.80 22.89 -12.45
CA GLY A 407 -2.14 22.72 -11.15
C GLY A 407 -2.02 21.26 -10.70
N ARG A 408 -3.00 20.40 -11.02
CA ARG A 408 -3.01 19.00 -10.57
C ARG A 408 -1.71 18.23 -10.78
N GLN A 409 -1.09 18.35 -11.96
CA GLN A 409 0.13 17.61 -12.26
C GLN A 409 1.36 18.14 -11.49
N TYR A 410 1.36 19.42 -11.11
CA TYR A 410 2.36 19.99 -10.21
C TYR A 410 2.14 19.47 -8.78
N GLY A 411 0.90 19.52 -8.29
CA GLY A 411 0.52 18.99 -6.97
C GLY A 411 0.79 17.50 -6.77
N ALA A 412 0.94 16.72 -7.84
CA ALA A 412 1.30 15.30 -7.79
C ALA A 412 2.74 15.05 -7.31
N PHE A 413 3.57 16.09 -7.13
CA PHE A 413 4.92 15.97 -6.55
C PHE A 413 4.93 15.21 -5.22
N ILE A 414 3.86 15.30 -4.43
CA ILE A 414 3.75 14.62 -3.14
C ILE A 414 3.87 13.09 -3.28
N PHE A 415 3.53 12.53 -4.43
CA PHE A 415 3.77 11.12 -4.70
C PHE A 415 5.24 10.82 -5.01
N ALA A 416 5.96 11.74 -5.65
CA ALA A 416 7.41 11.62 -5.82
C ALA A 416 8.13 11.73 -4.47
N GLU A 417 7.73 12.67 -3.59
CA GLU A 417 8.23 12.75 -2.20
C GLU A 417 7.98 11.44 -1.44
N PHE A 418 6.77 10.89 -1.57
CA PHE A 418 6.44 9.60 -0.98
C PHE A 418 7.38 8.49 -1.46
N LEU A 419 7.64 8.38 -2.77
CA LEU A 419 8.53 7.36 -3.32
C LEU A 419 9.99 7.57 -2.89
N ASP A 420 10.47 8.80 -2.86
CA ASP A 420 11.81 9.15 -2.37
C ASP A 420 12.00 8.70 -0.92
N GLU A 421 11.11 9.11 -0.01
CA GLU A 421 11.21 8.71 1.39
C GLU A 421 11.02 7.20 1.60
N ARG A 422 10.25 6.53 0.73
CA ARG A 422 9.93 5.09 0.86
C ARG A 422 10.97 4.16 0.30
N LEU A 423 11.48 4.49 -0.87
CA LEU A 423 12.30 3.62 -1.70
C LEU A 423 13.73 4.19 -1.84
N GLY A 424 13.92 5.47 -1.50
CA GLY A 424 15.14 6.24 -1.67
C GLY A 424 15.08 7.15 -2.90
N ALA A 425 15.87 8.22 -2.89
CA ALA A 425 15.94 9.23 -3.94
C ALA A 425 16.21 8.69 -5.35
N ASP A 426 16.89 7.54 -5.45
CA ASP A 426 17.15 6.87 -6.72
C ASP A 426 15.88 6.34 -7.39
N ALA A 427 14.77 6.15 -6.66
CA ALA A 427 13.50 5.69 -7.21
C ALA A 427 12.99 6.63 -8.31
N ILE A 428 13.05 7.94 -8.08
CA ILE A 428 12.60 8.89 -9.10
C ILE A 428 13.45 8.75 -10.37
N ARG A 429 14.77 8.59 -10.23
CA ARG A 429 15.67 8.37 -11.36
C ARG A 429 15.41 7.04 -12.07
N HIS A 430 15.18 5.96 -11.34
CA HIS A 430 14.86 4.65 -11.92
C HIS A 430 13.55 4.69 -12.71
N SER A 431 12.54 5.45 -12.27
CA SER A 431 11.32 5.65 -13.07
C SER A 431 11.62 6.26 -14.45
N TRP A 432 12.58 7.19 -14.52
CA TRP A 432 13.01 7.81 -15.78
C TRP A 432 13.88 6.89 -16.63
N GLU A 433 14.75 6.08 -16.03
CA GLU A 433 15.55 5.08 -16.73
C GLU A 433 14.68 4.01 -17.38
N ARG A 434 13.60 3.60 -16.71
CA ARG A 434 12.59 2.72 -17.32
C ARG A 434 11.88 3.38 -18.49
N ILE A 435 11.51 4.65 -18.37
CA ILE A 435 10.91 5.44 -19.47
C ILE A 435 11.86 5.51 -20.69
N GLU A 436 13.17 5.59 -20.47
CA GLU A 436 14.19 5.57 -21.53
C GLU A 436 14.22 4.22 -22.26
N ASP A 437 14.14 3.12 -21.51
CA ASP A 437 14.19 1.75 -22.04
C ASP A 437 12.85 1.26 -22.63
N ALA A 438 11.73 1.93 -22.32
CA ALA A 438 10.39 1.52 -22.71
C ALA A 438 10.12 1.71 -24.22
N TRP A 439 9.53 0.68 -24.83
CA TRP A 439 9.13 0.74 -26.25
C TRP A 439 7.92 1.67 -26.47
N PHE A 440 7.02 1.74 -25.48
CA PHE A 440 5.85 2.61 -25.45
C PHE A 440 5.74 3.18 -24.02
N PRO A 441 6.49 4.23 -23.66
CA PRO A 441 6.50 4.72 -22.29
C PRO A 441 5.12 5.21 -21.86
N ASP A 442 4.77 4.91 -20.63
CA ASP A 442 3.61 5.45 -19.93
C ASP A 442 4.03 5.70 -18.48
N GLY A 443 3.89 6.92 -17.98
CA GLY A 443 4.40 7.29 -16.66
C GLY A 443 3.86 6.39 -15.56
N ALA A 444 2.55 6.10 -15.59
CA ALA A 444 1.91 5.26 -14.59
C ALA A 444 2.39 3.79 -14.65
N THR A 445 2.48 3.21 -15.84
CA THR A 445 3.00 1.85 -16.05
C THR A 445 4.44 1.73 -15.56
N GLU A 446 5.32 2.68 -15.91
CA GLU A 446 6.73 2.61 -15.52
C GLU A 446 6.93 2.83 -14.02
N ILE A 447 6.13 3.68 -13.38
CA ILE A 447 6.09 3.82 -11.91
C ILE A 447 5.70 2.50 -11.26
N ARG A 448 4.62 1.88 -11.72
CA ARG A 448 4.12 0.60 -11.19
C ARG A 448 5.18 -0.48 -11.30
N ASP A 449 5.79 -0.60 -12.48
CA ASP A 449 6.76 -1.64 -12.75
C ASP A 449 8.09 -1.35 -12.05
N MET A 450 8.47 -0.09 -11.85
CA MET A 450 9.62 0.25 -10.98
C MET A 450 9.39 -0.20 -9.54
N ILE A 451 8.24 0.12 -8.93
CA ILE A 451 7.91 -0.29 -7.55
C ILE A 451 7.99 -1.82 -7.42
N THR A 452 7.45 -2.54 -8.41
CA THR A 452 7.34 -4.00 -8.38
C THR A 452 8.66 -4.69 -8.74
N ASP A 453 9.27 -4.34 -9.86
CA ASP A 453 10.40 -5.07 -10.44
C ASP A 453 11.75 -4.63 -9.84
N ASP A 454 11.92 -3.33 -9.60
CA ASP A 454 13.23 -2.78 -9.21
C ASP A 454 13.39 -2.76 -7.69
N TYR A 455 12.28 -2.61 -6.95
CA TYR A 455 12.27 -2.51 -5.49
C TYR A 455 11.61 -3.70 -4.77
N ASP A 456 11.07 -4.68 -5.50
CA ASP A 456 10.37 -5.87 -4.96
C ASP A 456 9.29 -5.49 -3.93
N ARG A 457 8.53 -4.43 -4.24
CA ARG A 457 7.43 -3.93 -3.41
C ARG A 457 6.09 -4.21 -4.04
N ASP A 458 5.10 -4.40 -3.17
CA ASP A 458 3.73 -4.55 -3.59
C ASP A 458 3.10 -3.18 -3.85
N VAL A 459 2.87 -2.84 -5.11
CA VAL A 459 2.29 -1.55 -5.51
C VAL A 459 0.92 -1.29 -4.86
N HIS A 460 0.11 -2.32 -4.59
CA HIS A 460 -1.17 -2.15 -3.90
C HIS A 460 -0.97 -1.72 -2.45
N GLU A 461 0.08 -2.23 -1.80
CA GLU A 461 0.47 -1.83 -0.47
C GLU A 461 0.99 -0.39 -0.48
N GLU A 462 1.89 -0.02 -1.40
CA GLU A 462 2.44 1.34 -1.44
C GLU A 462 1.36 2.40 -1.71
N ILE A 463 0.43 2.17 -2.65
CA ILE A 463 -0.70 3.09 -2.88
C ILE A 463 -1.62 3.16 -1.65
N ARG A 464 -1.84 2.05 -0.94
CA ARG A 464 -2.59 2.06 0.33
C ARG A 464 -1.88 2.97 1.35
N VAL A 465 -0.59 2.80 1.56
CA VAL A 465 0.10 3.61 2.58
C VAL A 465 0.24 5.07 2.14
N PHE A 466 0.42 5.34 0.85
CA PHE A 466 0.35 6.71 0.29
C PHE A 466 -1.00 7.37 0.59
N GLY A 467 -2.10 6.67 0.36
CA GLY A 467 -3.44 7.17 0.67
C GLY A 467 -3.60 7.50 2.14
N VAL A 468 -3.22 6.59 3.04
CA VAL A 468 -3.29 6.84 4.49
C VAL A 468 -2.39 8.01 4.92
N ALA A 469 -1.18 8.12 4.34
CA ALA A 469 -0.25 9.20 4.66
C ALA A 469 -0.78 10.58 4.28
N ASN A 470 -1.36 10.72 3.08
CA ASN A 470 -1.99 11.97 2.65
C ASN A 470 -3.22 12.30 3.49
N TYR A 471 -4.00 11.28 3.87
CA TYR A 471 -5.19 11.48 4.71
C TYR A 471 -4.87 12.07 6.09
N GLN A 472 -3.66 11.81 6.59
CA GLN A 472 -3.20 12.25 7.90
C GLN A 472 -2.13 13.36 7.84
N LEU A 473 -1.91 13.96 6.65
CA LEU A 473 -0.86 14.97 6.41
C LEU A 473 -0.93 16.14 7.39
N CYS A 474 -2.11 16.73 7.54
CA CYS A 474 -2.36 17.85 8.46
C CYS A 474 -2.53 17.46 9.94
N GLY A 475 -2.24 16.21 10.29
CA GLY A 475 -2.45 15.70 11.63
C GLY A 475 -1.59 16.31 12.72
N GLY A 476 -0.46 16.92 12.38
CA GLY A 476 0.45 17.61 13.29
C GLY A 476 0.62 16.93 14.65
N SER A 477 1.52 15.95 14.77
CA SER A 477 1.76 15.27 16.05
C SER A 477 3.11 14.56 16.16
N THR A 478 3.50 14.24 17.39
CA THR A 478 4.74 13.53 17.69
C THR A 478 4.72 12.10 17.14
N ALA A 479 5.89 11.48 16.92
CA ALA A 479 5.99 10.09 16.47
C ALA A 479 5.15 9.10 17.30
N ALA A 480 4.90 9.39 18.58
CA ALA A 480 4.05 8.57 19.45
C ALA A 480 2.59 8.48 18.99
N ASP A 481 2.06 9.51 18.32
CA ASP A 481 0.68 9.52 17.83
C ASP A 481 0.51 8.68 16.56
N TYR A 482 1.57 8.57 15.75
CA TYR A 482 1.59 7.70 14.57
C TYR A 482 1.89 6.24 14.90
N GLY A 483 2.35 5.91 16.12
CA GLY A 483 2.70 4.54 16.48
C GLY A 483 3.76 3.95 15.53
N SER A 484 3.45 2.81 14.90
CA SER A 484 4.30 2.15 13.91
C SER A 484 3.96 2.50 12.45
N TYR A 485 3.01 3.40 12.22
CA TYR A 485 2.57 3.74 10.88
C TYR A 485 3.49 4.76 10.23
N TRP A 486 3.67 4.61 8.92
CA TRP A 486 4.49 5.53 8.17
C TRP A 486 3.81 6.89 8.03
N ARG A 487 4.66 7.93 7.98
CA ARG A 487 4.34 9.33 7.73
C ARG A 487 5.52 9.97 7.01
N TYR A 488 5.25 11.07 6.30
CA TYR A 488 6.28 11.95 5.78
C TYR A 488 7.21 12.39 6.92
N GLN A 489 8.51 12.24 6.73
CA GLN A 489 9.56 12.72 7.62
C GLN A 489 10.17 14.03 7.11
N ASP A 490 9.81 14.47 5.91
CA ASP A 490 10.24 15.73 5.36
C ASP A 490 9.92 16.91 6.30
N GLY A 491 10.85 17.87 6.35
CA GLY A 491 10.75 19.05 7.21
C GLY A 491 9.67 20.03 6.76
N ASP A 492 9.29 20.01 5.49
CA ASP A 492 8.32 20.91 4.88
C ASP A 492 6.89 20.32 4.92
N ALA A 493 6.68 19.13 5.50
CA ALA A 493 5.36 18.48 5.57
C ALA A 493 4.28 19.29 6.31
N ASP A 494 4.67 20.06 7.35
CA ASP A 494 3.75 20.98 8.04
C ASP A 494 3.36 22.18 7.14
N ASP A 495 4.27 22.61 6.25
CA ASP A 495 4.01 23.67 5.28
C ASP A 495 3.13 23.16 4.12
N TRP A 496 3.31 21.90 3.68
CA TRP A 496 2.41 21.25 2.72
C TRP A 496 0.97 21.20 3.22
N CYS A 497 0.77 20.93 4.51
CA CYS A 497 -0.55 21.02 5.10
C CYS A 497 -1.17 22.43 4.96
N SER A 498 -0.35 23.49 5.06
CA SER A 498 -0.82 24.87 4.94
C SER A 498 -1.26 25.24 3.53
N ALA A 499 -0.85 24.46 2.51
CA ALA A 499 -1.29 24.63 1.13
C ALA A 499 -2.72 24.10 0.87
N LEU A 500 -3.31 23.34 1.79
CA LEU A 500 -4.63 22.71 1.64
C LEU A 500 -5.79 23.72 1.86
N GLY A 501 -6.34 24.25 0.77
CA GLY A 501 -7.39 25.28 0.77
C GLY A 501 -8.83 24.78 0.50
N THR A 502 -9.02 23.89 -0.48
CA THR A 502 -10.34 23.35 -0.87
C THR A 502 -10.60 21.96 -0.30
N THR A 503 -9.54 21.28 0.11
CA THR A 503 -9.51 20.04 0.91
C THR A 503 -9.84 20.35 2.39
N GLY A 504 -11.02 20.90 2.62
CA GLY A 504 -11.40 21.55 3.88
C GLY A 504 -11.33 20.65 5.13
N ALA A 505 -11.13 21.30 6.27
CA ALA A 505 -11.35 20.70 7.58
C ALA A 505 -12.85 20.64 7.86
N ASP A 506 -13.42 19.43 7.88
CA ASP A 506 -14.84 19.23 8.16
C ASP A 506 -15.09 18.33 9.37
N GLY A 507 -16.34 18.35 9.81
CA GLY A 507 -16.89 17.38 10.74
C GLY A 507 -16.11 17.21 12.06
N PRO A 508 -15.94 15.95 12.52
CA PRO A 508 -15.43 15.62 13.87
C PRO A 508 -13.91 15.66 14.04
N LEU A 509 -13.09 15.62 12.97
CA LEU A 509 -11.63 15.56 13.06
C LEU A 509 -10.94 16.93 12.92
N ALA A 510 -11.63 17.92 12.37
CA ALA A 510 -11.24 19.34 12.34
C ALA A 510 -9.81 19.63 11.82
N VAL A 511 -9.30 18.79 10.90
CA VAL A 511 -8.03 18.98 10.18
C VAL A 511 -8.28 18.88 8.67
N ALA A 512 -7.50 19.60 7.87
CA ALA A 512 -7.59 19.56 6.41
C ALA A 512 -7.12 18.20 5.87
N ARG A 513 -7.82 17.68 4.86
CA ARG A 513 -7.66 16.28 4.38
C ARG A 513 -8.07 16.18 2.91
N PRO A 514 -7.51 15.22 2.15
CA PRO A 514 -7.96 14.95 0.79
C PRO A 514 -9.48 14.88 0.70
N LYS A 515 -10.04 15.30 -0.44
CA LYS A 515 -11.50 15.29 -0.67
C LYS A 515 -12.07 13.93 -0.28
N HIS A 516 -13.13 13.97 0.53
CA HIS A 516 -13.76 12.79 1.09
C HIS A 516 -15.26 13.03 1.28
N GLU A 517 -16.01 11.94 1.46
CA GLU A 517 -17.41 11.98 1.85
C GLU A 517 -17.54 11.84 3.37
N THR A 518 -18.39 12.64 4.01
CA THR A 518 -18.67 12.51 5.45
C THR A 518 -20.11 12.05 5.66
N ILE A 519 -20.27 10.89 6.29
CA ILE A 519 -21.55 10.23 6.52
C ILE A 519 -21.75 10.00 8.00
N THR A 520 -22.72 10.72 8.55
CA THR A 520 -23.19 10.44 9.91
C THR A 520 -24.08 9.19 9.91
N LEU A 521 -23.61 8.13 10.55
CA LEU A 521 -24.32 6.87 10.64
C LEU A 521 -25.61 7.03 11.46
N PRO A 522 -26.75 6.46 11.02
CA PRO A 522 -27.95 6.39 11.85
C PRO A 522 -27.76 5.44 13.05
N ALA A 523 -28.72 5.43 13.97
CA ALA A 523 -28.66 4.63 15.20
C ALA A 523 -28.59 3.10 14.97
N ASP A 524 -29.03 2.60 13.80
CA ASP A 524 -28.88 1.19 13.41
C ASP A 524 -27.56 0.89 12.67
N GLY A 525 -26.71 1.92 12.50
CA GLY A 525 -25.41 1.83 11.86
C GLY A 525 -25.47 1.57 10.35
N LYS A 526 -26.64 1.71 9.73
CA LYS A 526 -26.83 1.41 8.30
C LYS A 526 -26.64 2.64 7.43
N ALA A 527 -25.60 2.62 6.62
CA ALA A 527 -25.39 3.55 5.53
C ALA A 527 -24.84 2.81 4.31
N SER A 528 -24.98 3.41 3.13
CA SER A 528 -24.42 2.87 1.89
C SER A 528 -24.04 4.01 0.95
N GLY A 529 -23.03 3.80 0.14
CA GLY A 529 -22.58 4.75 -0.86
C GLY A 529 -22.06 4.05 -2.12
N LYS A 530 -21.83 4.86 -3.15
CA LYS A 530 -21.14 4.43 -4.37
C LYS A 530 -19.77 5.05 -4.39
N TRP A 531 -18.85 4.41 -5.08
CA TRP A 531 -17.51 4.93 -5.26
C TRP A 531 -17.05 4.67 -6.68
N THR A 532 -16.12 5.51 -7.11
CA THR A 532 -15.43 5.46 -8.40
C THR A 532 -13.99 5.83 -8.13
N VAL A 533 -13.04 5.05 -8.62
CA VAL A 533 -11.61 5.30 -8.45
C VAL A 533 -10.83 4.84 -9.69
N LYS A 534 -9.86 5.64 -10.12
CA LYS A 534 -9.00 5.34 -11.28
C LYS A 534 -7.61 4.86 -10.83
N GLY A 535 -6.81 4.36 -11.78
CA GLY A 535 -5.48 3.83 -11.51
C GLY A 535 -4.57 4.71 -10.64
N GLY A 536 -4.15 4.21 -9.47
CA GLY A 536 -3.33 4.95 -8.50
C GLY A 536 -4.09 5.96 -7.65
N GLY A 537 -5.39 6.13 -7.88
CA GLY A 537 -6.27 7.01 -7.10
C GLY A 537 -6.78 6.37 -5.82
N VAL A 538 -7.38 7.20 -4.96
CA VAL A 538 -7.96 6.82 -3.66
C VAL A 538 -9.28 7.54 -3.42
N HIS A 539 -10.30 6.78 -3.03
CA HIS A 539 -11.59 7.30 -2.59
C HIS A 539 -11.74 7.17 -1.07
N TYR A 540 -12.25 8.20 -0.41
CA TYR A 540 -12.35 8.29 1.05
C TYR A 540 -13.78 8.53 1.52
N VAL A 541 -14.20 7.78 2.53
CA VAL A 541 -15.50 7.93 3.19
C VAL A 541 -15.30 7.92 4.70
N ASP A 542 -15.62 9.03 5.35
CA ASP A 542 -15.73 9.14 6.79
C ASP A 542 -17.09 8.68 7.28
N LEU A 543 -17.08 7.63 8.07
CA LEU A 543 -18.22 7.09 8.78
C LEU A 543 -18.18 7.65 10.20
N VAL A 544 -19.10 8.56 10.51
CA VAL A 544 -19.20 9.22 11.82
C VAL A 544 -20.30 8.56 12.63
N GLY A 545 -19.93 7.88 13.71
CA GLY A 545 -20.86 7.10 14.52
C GLY A 545 -21.87 7.98 15.26
N GLN A 546 -23.13 7.54 15.32
CA GLN A 546 -24.13 8.13 16.21
C GLN A 546 -24.27 7.38 17.53
N ALA A 547 -24.60 8.19 18.55
CA ALA A 547 -25.22 7.82 19.81
C ALA A 547 -24.35 6.99 20.79
N ASP A 548 -23.99 7.68 21.86
CA ASP A 548 -23.37 7.19 23.10
C ASP A 548 -21.83 7.02 23.06
N PRO A 549 -21.07 8.09 23.36
CA PRO A 549 -19.62 8.01 23.52
C PRO A 549 -19.18 7.15 24.73
N SER A 550 -20.11 6.58 25.51
CA SER A 550 -19.76 5.56 26.51
C SER A 550 -19.71 4.14 25.95
N LYS A 551 -20.10 3.94 24.68
CA LYS A 551 -20.19 2.63 24.05
C LYS A 551 -19.31 2.54 22.82
N LEU A 552 -18.68 1.38 22.68
CA LEU A 552 -17.96 0.99 21.48
C LEU A 552 -18.85 0.02 20.70
N TRP A 553 -19.34 0.45 19.54
CA TRP A 553 -20.17 -0.33 18.63
C TRP A 553 -19.28 -1.06 17.65
N ASN A 554 -19.57 -2.33 17.36
CA ASN A 554 -18.91 -3.02 16.27
C ASN A 554 -19.66 -2.73 14.97
N MET A 555 -18.93 -2.50 13.89
CA MET A 555 -19.45 -2.15 12.58
C MET A 555 -18.84 -3.06 11.52
N ALA A 556 -19.67 -3.65 10.67
CA ALA A 556 -19.22 -4.29 9.45
C ALA A 556 -19.31 -3.26 8.32
N VAL A 557 -18.25 -3.14 7.53
CA VAL A 557 -18.22 -2.42 6.26
C VAL A 557 -18.09 -3.46 5.16
N ARG A 558 -19.12 -3.63 4.33
CA ARG A 558 -19.07 -4.54 3.18
C ARG A 558 -18.83 -3.74 1.91
N THR A 559 -17.84 -4.13 1.15
CA THR A 559 -17.55 -3.57 -0.18
C THR A 559 -18.01 -4.55 -1.24
N MET A 560 -18.61 -4.05 -2.32
CA MET A 560 -19.17 -4.87 -3.40
C MET A 560 -18.66 -4.32 -4.73
N GLN A 561 -18.10 -5.21 -5.55
CA GLN A 561 -17.51 -4.92 -6.85
C GLN A 561 -17.84 -6.05 -7.81
N ASP A 562 -17.94 -5.73 -9.10
CA ASP A 562 -18.06 -6.71 -10.17
C ASP A 562 -16.65 -7.16 -10.61
N ASP A 563 -16.06 -8.13 -9.88
CA ASP A 563 -14.96 -9.02 -10.31
C ASP A 563 -13.61 -8.38 -10.75
N ASP A 564 -12.73 -7.98 -9.80
CA ASP A 564 -11.31 -7.63 -10.06
C ASP A 564 -10.46 -7.38 -8.77
N LYS A 565 -9.36 -8.12 -8.53
CA LYS A 565 -8.42 -7.95 -7.38
C LYS A 565 -7.53 -6.68 -7.44
N ARG A 566 -7.99 -5.61 -8.10
CA ARG A 566 -7.18 -4.39 -8.34
C ARG A 566 -7.24 -3.41 -7.17
N LEU A 567 -8.26 -3.52 -6.34
CA LEU A 567 -8.54 -2.59 -5.25
C LEU A 567 -8.00 -3.10 -3.92
N THR A 568 -7.66 -2.16 -3.04
CA THR A 568 -7.47 -2.41 -1.62
C THR A 568 -8.48 -1.58 -0.84
N PHE A 569 -9.34 -2.25 -0.09
CA PHE A 569 -10.28 -1.63 0.83
C PHE A 569 -9.62 -1.59 2.20
N THR A 570 -9.59 -0.44 2.86
CA THR A 570 -8.94 -0.26 4.17
C THR A 570 -9.88 0.52 5.09
N VAL A 571 -10.06 0.06 6.33
CA VAL A 571 -10.76 0.81 7.36
C VAL A 571 -9.77 1.27 8.43
N VAL A 572 -9.79 2.57 8.72
CA VAL A 572 -8.91 3.23 9.68
C VAL A 572 -9.75 3.88 10.78
N ASN A 573 -9.41 3.60 12.05
CA ASN A 573 -10.15 4.10 13.21
C ASN A 573 -9.41 5.25 13.87
N TRP A 574 -10.01 6.44 13.89
CA TRP A 574 -9.37 7.65 14.41
C TRP A 574 -9.87 8.01 15.81
N GLU A 575 -8.93 8.28 16.73
CA GLU A 575 -9.22 9.00 17.98
C GLU A 575 -9.23 10.52 17.70
N LYS A 576 -8.17 10.94 17.04
CA LYS A 576 -7.92 12.25 16.45
C LYS A 576 -6.92 12.00 15.32
N ILE A 577 -6.84 12.82 14.29
CA ILE A 577 -5.75 12.61 13.33
C ILE A 577 -4.44 13.12 13.96
N PRO A 578 -3.34 12.34 13.88
CA PRO A 578 -3.17 11.04 13.21
C PRO A 578 -3.22 9.85 14.19
N ARG A 579 -3.63 10.06 15.44
CA ARG A 579 -3.72 9.02 16.46
C ARG A 579 -4.87 8.05 16.19
N ARG A 580 -4.49 6.77 16.07
CA ARG A 580 -5.46 5.69 15.87
C ARG A 580 -6.00 5.16 17.18
N CYS A 581 -7.24 4.68 17.10
CA CYS A 581 -7.91 4.02 18.20
C CYS A 581 -7.49 2.56 18.41
N LEU A 582 -7.06 1.91 17.33
CA LEU A 582 -6.68 0.52 17.27
C LEU A 582 -5.36 0.40 16.54
N ALA A 583 -4.57 -0.61 16.90
CA ALA A 583 -3.21 -0.81 16.42
C ALA A 583 -3.13 -1.42 15.01
N ASP A 584 -4.26 -1.79 14.38
CA ASP A 584 -4.29 -2.36 13.04
C ASP A 584 -5.42 -1.74 12.20
N ASP A 585 -5.07 -1.23 11.01
CA ASP A 585 -6.05 -1.03 9.95
C ASP A 585 -6.44 -2.39 9.40
N LYS A 586 -7.72 -2.59 9.11
CA LYS A 586 -8.14 -3.80 8.42
C LYS A 586 -8.21 -3.51 6.93
N SER A 587 -7.47 -4.28 6.15
CA SER A 587 -7.51 -4.19 4.71
C SER A 587 -7.83 -5.52 4.04
N ALA A 588 -8.48 -5.46 2.88
CA ALA A 588 -8.74 -6.61 2.03
C ALA A 588 -8.62 -6.23 0.54
N ARG A 589 -8.33 -7.25 -0.28
CA ARG A 589 -8.26 -7.16 -1.75
C ARG A 589 -9.22 -8.13 -2.45
N GLU A 590 -10.06 -8.79 -1.67
CA GLU A 590 -11.06 -9.74 -2.14
C GLU A 590 -12.38 -9.02 -2.39
N GLU A 591 -13.12 -9.50 -3.38
CA GLU A 591 -14.47 -9.06 -3.67
C GLU A 591 -15.44 -9.39 -2.53
N ASP A 592 -16.51 -8.60 -2.43
CA ASP A 592 -17.62 -8.88 -1.53
C ASP A 592 -17.22 -9.05 -0.05
N LYS A 593 -16.08 -8.44 0.33
CA LYS A 593 -15.50 -8.62 1.65
C LYS A 593 -16.20 -7.76 2.69
N THR A 594 -16.39 -8.35 3.86
CA THR A 594 -16.76 -7.60 5.07
C THR A 594 -15.50 -7.27 5.87
N LEU A 595 -15.25 -5.98 6.08
CA LEU A 595 -14.24 -5.44 6.97
C LEU A 595 -14.91 -5.06 8.29
N ASP A 596 -14.60 -5.80 9.35
CA ASP A 596 -15.17 -5.52 10.67
C ASP A 596 -14.34 -4.53 11.47
N THR A 597 -14.96 -3.50 12.04
CA THR A 597 -14.29 -2.43 12.77
C THR A 597 -15.10 -1.97 13.98
N ARG A 598 -14.61 -0.99 14.74
CA ARG A 598 -15.23 -0.49 15.98
C ARG A 598 -15.41 1.03 15.95
N ILE A 599 -16.59 1.52 16.29
CA ILE A 599 -16.90 2.94 16.30
C ILE A 599 -17.65 3.33 17.57
N GLY A 600 -17.34 4.49 18.15
CA GLY A 600 -17.84 4.94 19.45
C GLY A 600 -16.72 5.10 20.49
N GLY A 601 -17.06 5.46 21.73
CA GLY A 601 -16.01 5.87 22.68
C GLY A 601 -15.32 7.16 22.23
N ASN A 602 -13.98 7.15 22.31
CA ASN A 602 -13.13 8.18 21.71
C ASN A 602 -12.89 7.94 20.20
N CYS A 603 -13.50 6.91 19.61
CA CYS A 603 -13.27 6.43 18.24
C CYS A 603 -14.51 6.66 17.38
N ASN A 604 -14.97 7.90 17.31
CA ASN A 604 -16.25 8.23 16.68
C ASN A 604 -16.17 8.35 15.14
N VAL A 605 -14.97 8.22 14.57
CA VAL A 605 -14.75 8.30 13.12
C VAL A 605 -13.99 7.09 12.63
N VAL A 606 -14.54 6.46 11.59
CA VAL A 606 -13.87 5.43 10.81
C VAL A 606 -13.79 5.89 9.38
N THR A 607 -12.59 5.97 8.82
CA THR A 607 -12.41 6.26 7.40
C THR A 607 -12.33 4.94 6.64
N LEU A 608 -13.26 4.71 5.71
CA LEU A 608 -13.14 3.72 4.65
C LEU A 608 -12.34 4.35 3.51
N MET A 609 -11.21 3.74 3.19
CA MET A 609 -10.35 4.11 2.08
C MET A 609 -10.40 3.00 1.02
N ILE A 610 -10.58 3.39 -0.24
CA ILE A 610 -10.65 2.49 -1.39
C ILE A 610 -9.58 2.94 -2.38
N SER A 611 -8.49 2.17 -2.48
CA SER A 611 -7.33 2.55 -3.28
C SER A 611 -7.13 1.62 -4.48
N HIS A 612 -6.85 2.20 -5.65
CA HIS A 612 -6.56 1.43 -6.87
C HIS A 612 -5.06 1.18 -6.99
N GLY A 613 -4.61 -0.05 -6.73
CA GLY A 613 -3.17 -0.35 -6.65
C GLY A 613 -2.44 -0.48 -7.99
N ARG A 614 -3.11 -0.24 -9.12
CA ARG A 614 -2.48 -0.26 -10.45
C ARG A 614 -2.62 1.10 -11.12
N PRO A 615 -1.59 1.95 -11.08
CA PRO A 615 -1.52 3.13 -11.94
C PRO A 615 -1.63 2.74 -13.42
N GLY A 616 -2.31 3.55 -14.24
CA GLY A 616 -2.47 3.33 -15.69
C GLY A 616 -3.66 2.47 -16.10
N ASP A 617 -4.26 1.75 -15.14
CA ASP A 617 -5.49 1.01 -15.36
C ASP A 617 -6.70 1.96 -15.35
N GLY A 618 -7.80 1.49 -15.97
CA GLY A 618 -9.04 2.25 -16.11
C GLY A 618 -9.76 2.56 -14.80
N GLU A 619 -10.97 3.10 -14.93
CA GLU A 619 -11.85 3.39 -13.82
C GLU A 619 -12.52 2.12 -13.28
N GLU A 620 -12.53 1.97 -11.96
CA GLU A 620 -13.30 0.97 -11.24
C GLU A 620 -14.44 1.65 -10.47
N GLU A 621 -15.59 1.00 -10.43
CA GLU A 621 -16.76 1.47 -9.69
C GLU A 621 -17.36 0.37 -8.81
N GLY A 622 -18.07 0.79 -7.78
CA GLY A 622 -18.80 -0.14 -6.94
C GLY A 622 -19.60 0.54 -5.86
N ARG A 623 -19.90 -0.24 -4.81
CA ARG A 623 -20.69 0.24 -3.67
C ARG A 623 -20.13 -0.27 -2.35
N TRP A 624 -20.45 0.42 -1.28
CA TRP A 624 -20.20 -0.05 0.07
C TRP A 624 -21.49 0.05 0.89
N GLU A 625 -21.60 -0.81 1.89
CA GLU A 625 -22.67 -0.76 2.90
C GLU A 625 -22.10 -0.97 4.29
N THR A 626 -22.78 -0.42 5.29
CA THR A 626 -22.42 -0.55 6.69
C THR A 626 -23.59 -1.08 7.50
N LYS A 627 -23.28 -1.73 8.62
CA LYS A 627 -24.24 -2.08 9.65
C LYS A 627 -23.52 -2.23 10.98
N TYR A 628 -24.16 -1.85 12.08
CA TYR A 628 -23.70 -2.33 13.38
C TYR A 628 -23.89 -3.84 13.48
N THR A 629 -22.88 -4.54 14.01
CA THR A 629 -22.92 -6.00 14.18
C THR A 629 -22.80 -6.38 15.65
N SER A 630 -23.34 -7.55 15.98
CA SER A 630 -23.01 -8.27 17.21
C SER A 630 -21.83 -9.22 17.02
N LEU A 631 -21.10 -9.15 15.89
CA LEU A 631 -20.19 -10.20 15.41
C LEU A 631 -18.73 -10.10 15.93
N PHE A 632 -18.53 -9.61 17.16
CA PHE A 632 -17.28 -9.88 17.87
C PHE A 632 -17.57 -10.52 19.21
N GLY A 633 -16.69 -11.41 19.62
CA GLY A 633 -16.88 -12.17 20.84
C GLY A 633 -16.92 -11.32 22.10
N GLY A 634 -17.61 -11.83 23.11
CA GLY A 634 -17.74 -11.21 24.43
C GLY A 634 -16.93 -11.96 25.49
N SER A 635 -16.50 -11.26 26.54
CA SER A 635 -15.99 -11.90 27.75
C SER A 635 -17.13 -12.16 28.73
N VAL A 636 -17.31 -13.41 29.14
CA VAL A 636 -18.26 -13.84 30.17
C VAL A 636 -17.50 -14.42 31.36
N GLY A 637 -18.04 -14.34 32.57
CA GLY A 637 -17.33 -14.94 33.71
C GLY A 637 -18.05 -14.92 35.05
N THR A 638 -17.37 -15.49 36.04
CA THR A 638 -17.75 -15.57 37.45
C THR A 638 -16.66 -14.91 38.32
N THR A 639 -16.62 -15.23 39.61
CA THR A 639 -15.50 -14.83 40.48
C THR A 639 -14.20 -15.55 40.14
N ASP A 640 -14.28 -16.80 39.66
CA ASP A 640 -13.10 -17.68 39.56
C ASP A 640 -12.67 -17.88 38.11
N VAL A 641 -13.60 -17.76 37.15
CA VAL A 641 -13.36 -18.05 35.73
C VAL A 641 -13.79 -16.89 34.85
N GLN A 642 -13.03 -16.62 33.80
CA GLN A 642 -13.43 -15.75 32.69
C GLN A 642 -13.18 -16.48 31.37
N ILE A 643 -14.11 -16.34 30.42
CA ILE A 643 -14.09 -16.99 29.11
C ILE A 643 -14.34 -15.94 28.04
N GLY A 644 -13.53 -15.91 27.00
CA GLY A 644 -13.82 -15.11 25.81
C GLY A 644 -14.52 -15.98 24.78
N VAL A 645 -15.77 -15.67 24.46
CA VAL A 645 -16.62 -16.44 23.54
C VAL A 645 -16.79 -15.68 22.24
N GLN A 646 -16.43 -16.27 21.12
CA GLN A 646 -16.61 -15.72 19.77
C GLN A 646 -18.03 -15.94 19.22
N PRO A 647 -18.45 -15.20 18.19
CA PRO A 647 -19.77 -15.33 17.58
C PRO A 647 -20.05 -16.71 17.00
N GLY A 648 -19.01 -17.41 16.54
CA GLY A 648 -19.09 -18.81 16.08
C GLY A 648 -19.25 -19.83 17.21
N GLY A 649 -19.23 -19.42 18.48
CA GLY A 649 -19.37 -20.30 19.64
C GLY A 649 -18.07 -21.01 20.05
N ASN A 650 -16.95 -20.75 19.38
CA ASN A 650 -15.60 -21.08 19.83
C ASN A 650 -15.08 -20.00 20.81
N LEU A 651 -13.88 -20.21 21.36
CA LEU A 651 -13.26 -19.32 22.35
C LEU A 651 -12.20 -18.40 21.72
N ILE A 652 -11.66 -17.55 22.59
CA ILE A 652 -10.58 -16.57 22.40
C ILE A 652 -11.09 -15.24 21.84
N THR A 653 -11.21 -14.23 22.71
CA THR A 653 -11.59 -12.86 22.33
C THR A 653 -10.53 -11.85 22.75
N GLN A 654 -10.41 -10.74 22.02
CA GLN A 654 -9.45 -9.68 22.32
C GLN A 654 -10.00 -8.64 23.32
N GLY A 655 -9.10 -7.97 24.04
CA GLY A 655 -9.42 -6.77 24.85
C GLY A 655 -9.59 -7.01 26.35
N GLY A 656 -9.11 -8.14 26.87
CA GLY A 656 -9.02 -8.40 28.30
C GLY A 656 -7.83 -7.70 28.97
N THR A 657 -7.82 -7.71 30.30
CA THR A 657 -6.65 -7.28 31.09
C THR A 657 -5.43 -8.16 30.71
N PRO A 658 -4.19 -7.63 30.66
CA PRO A 658 -3.01 -8.47 30.44
C PRO A 658 -2.94 -9.63 31.43
N SER A 659 -2.71 -10.85 30.94
CA SER A 659 -2.54 -12.04 31.78
C SER A 659 -1.33 -11.92 32.71
N ALA A 660 -1.27 -12.74 33.76
CA ALA A 660 -0.16 -12.71 34.70
C ALA A 660 1.12 -13.32 34.12
N GLY A 661 1.02 -14.36 33.28
CA GLY A 661 2.14 -15.03 32.64
C GLY A 661 2.71 -14.26 31.45
N THR A 662 2.16 -14.47 30.26
CA THR A 662 2.67 -13.96 28.98
C THR A 662 2.29 -12.52 28.67
N LYS A 663 1.41 -11.92 29.48
CA LYS A 663 0.85 -10.56 29.30
C LYS A 663 -0.11 -10.43 28.12
N THR A 664 -0.63 -11.55 27.60
CA THR A 664 -1.65 -11.51 26.54
C THR A 664 -2.90 -10.77 27.01
N THR A 665 -3.47 -9.94 26.14
CA THR A 665 -4.79 -9.31 26.33
C THR A 665 -5.91 -10.17 25.75
N GLU A 666 -5.58 -11.29 25.14
CA GLU A 666 -6.56 -12.27 24.69
C GLU A 666 -7.12 -13.06 25.87
N VAL A 667 -8.40 -13.39 25.80
CA VAL A 667 -9.13 -14.14 26.82
C VAL A 667 -9.68 -15.39 26.15
N GLY A 668 -9.07 -16.54 26.43
CA GLY A 668 -9.61 -17.84 26.04
C GLY A 668 -10.35 -18.45 27.22
N LEU A 669 -9.57 -18.96 28.18
CA LEU A 669 -10.03 -19.45 29.47
C LEU A 669 -9.06 -19.02 30.56
N ARG A 670 -9.57 -18.21 31.49
CA ARG A 670 -8.74 -17.54 32.50
C ARG A 670 -9.17 -17.87 33.91
N HIS A 671 -8.19 -18.23 34.74
CA HIS A 671 -8.36 -18.36 36.18
C HIS A 671 -8.18 -16.99 36.83
N ARG A 672 -9.27 -16.38 37.27
CA ARG A 672 -9.29 -15.00 37.79
C ARG A 672 -8.42 -14.79 39.04
N PRO A 673 -8.35 -15.70 40.02
CA PRO A 673 -7.50 -15.53 41.20
C PRO A 673 -6.01 -15.38 40.88
N THR A 674 -5.51 -16.12 39.89
CA THR A 674 -4.10 -16.03 39.46
C THR A 674 -3.91 -15.11 38.26
N ASN A 675 -5.01 -14.73 37.59
CA ASN A 675 -5.02 -14.08 36.28
C ASN A 675 -4.22 -14.86 35.22
N TYR A 676 -4.18 -16.20 35.33
CA TYR A 676 -3.52 -17.06 34.36
C TYR A 676 -4.46 -17.44 33.23
N GLU A 677 -3.93 -17.36 32.01
CA GLU A 677 -4.56 -17.82 30.77
C GLU A 677 -4.14 -19.27 30.47
N ALA A 678 -4.99 -20.01 29.73
CA ALA A 678 -4.73 -21.42 29.42
C ALA A 678 -4.97 -21.82 27.97
N VAL A 679 -5.46 -20.92 27.12
CA VAL A 679 -5.87 -21.27 25.73
C VAL A 679 -5.35 -20.27 24.70
N SER A 680 -4.99 -19.04 25.11
CA SER A 680 -4.60 -17.95 24.20
C SER A 680 -3.22 -17.37 24.53
N ALA A 681 -2.38 -18.13 25.25
CA ALA A 681 -1.17 -17.55 25.80
C ALA A 681 -0.02 -17.49 24.78
N VAL A 682 0.07 -18.39 23.77
CA VAL A 682 1.15 -18.42 22.74
C VAL A 682 0.74 -19.13 21.43
N ALA A 683 1.40 -18.80 20.30
CA ALA A 683 1.53 -19.58 19.06
C ALA A 683 0.31 -19.80 18.13
N CYS A 684 -0.87 -20.21 18.59
CA CYS A 684 -2.02 -20.39 17.69
C CYS A 684 -3.40 -20.22 18.34
N HIS A 685 -4.36 -19.76 17.54
CA HIS A 685 -5.77 -19.71 17.93
C HIS A 685 -6.48 -21.04 17.60
N CYS A 686 -5.94 -22.15 18.09
CA CYS A 686 -6.34 -23.50 17.69
C CYS A 686 -7.62 -24.02 18.39
N GLU A 687 -8.09 -23.35 19.44
CA GLU A 687 -9.36 -23.70 20.10
C GLU A 687 -10.52 -23.59 19.13
N GLY A 688 -11.35 -24.63 19.08
CA GLY A 688 -12.49 -24.65 18.20
C GLY A 688 -13.42 -25.84 18.36
N TRP A 689 -14.44 -25.86 17.52
CA TRP A 689 -15.39 -26.95 17.43
C TRP A 689 -15.81 -27.23 15.99
N GLY A 690 -16.28 -28.44 15.74
CA GLY A 690 -16.87 -28.79 14.46
C GLY A 690 -17.94 -29.86 14.60
N ILE A 691 -18.76 -29.98 13.55
CA ILE A 691 -19.82 -30.98 13.45
C ILE A 691 -19.71 -31.66 12.09
N GLN A 692 -19.87 -32.97 12.07
CA GLN A 692 -20.00 -33.77 10.87
C GLN A 692 -21.38 -34.41 10.86
N VAL A 693 -22.11 -34.18 9.78
CA VAL A 693 -23.46 -34.70 9.55
C VAL A 693 -23.38 -35.79 8.49
N THR A 694 -23.74 -37.01 8.89
CA THR A 694 -23.80 -38.18 7.99
C THR A 694 -25.27 -38.59 7.82
N PRO A 695 -25.85 -38.48 6.62
CA PRO A 695 -27.24 -38.84 6.37
C PRO A 695 -27.41 -40.36 6.43
N PRO A 696 -28.66 -40.85 6.57
CA PRO A 696 -28.96 -42.28 6.47
C PRO A 696 -28.42 -42.90 5.18
N GLY A 697 -27.69 -44.01 5.31
CA GLY A 697 -27.04 -44.68 4.17
C GLY A 697 -25.61 -44.21 3.87
N GLY A 698 -25.13 -43.14 4.52
CA GLY A 698 -23.70 -42.77 4.57
C GLY A 698 -23.12 -42.10 3.31
N VAL A 699 -23.95 -41.71 2.35
CA VAL A 699 -23.51 -41.04 1.11
C VAL A 699 -23.75 -39.53 1.23
N GLY A 700 -22.69 -38.73 1.10
CA GLY A 700 -22.70 -37.28 1.31
C GLY A 700 -22.41 -36.94 2.77
N GLN A 701 -21.18 -36.52 3.08
CA GLN A 701 -20.83 -36.05 4.42
C GLN A 701 -20.65 -34.54 4.36
N TRP A 702 -21.28 -33.83 5.29
CA TRP A 702 -21.13 -32.39 5.42
C TRP A 702 -20.47 -32.08 6.75
N SER A 703 -19.52 -31.15 6.74
CA SER A 703 -18.93 -30.62 7.95
C SER A 703 -19.05 -29.10 7.99
N GLY A 704 -19.24 -28.59 9.20
CA GLY A 704 -19.19 -27.17 9.52
C GLY A 704 -18.40 -27.00 10.82
N TRP A 705 -17.56 -25.98 10.91
CA TRP A 705 -16.68 -25.80 12.04
C TRP A 705 -16.31 -24.34 12.28
N SER A 706 -15.84 -24.05 13.49
CA SER A 706 -15.36 -22.74 13.89
C SER A 706 -14.16 -22.84 14.84
N HIS A 707 -13.18 -21.95 14.71
CA HIS A 707 -12.00 -21.88 15.57
C HIS A 707 -11.40 -20.47 15.64
N GLY A 708 -10.69 -20.18 16.74
CA GLY A 708 -9.90 -18.97 16.92
C GLY A 708 -10.63 -17.62 16.72
N VAL A 709 -9.85 -16.57 16.41
CA VAL A 709 -10.39 -15.19 16.32
C VAL A 709 -11.17 -14.93 15.01
N GLN A 710 -11.02 -15.78 13.99
CA GLN A 710 -11.52 -15.48 12.64
C GLN A 710 -12.07 -16.66 11.82
N GLY A 711 -12.05 -17.92 12.29
CA GLY A 711 -12.38 -19.04 11.41
C GLY A 711 -13.80 -19.56 11.59
N LEU A 712 -14.62 -19.39 10.56
CA LEU A 712 -15.83 -20.16 10.30
C LEU A 712 -15.64 -20.87 8.95
N SER A 713 -15.97 -22.14 8.87
CA SER A 713 -15.90 -22.88 7.60
C SER A 713 -16.86 -22.29 6.57
N GLU A 714 -16.52 -22.40 5.27
CA GLU A 714 -17.38 -21.94 4.16
C GLU A 714 -18.81 -22.53 4.19
N ASN A 715 -18.98 -23.70 4.80
CA ASN A 715 -20.27 -24.39 4.93
C ASN A 715 -21.01 -24.06 6.24
N ALA A 716 -20.69 -22.95 6.91
CA ALA A 716 -21.37 -22.50 8.11
C ALA A 716 -21.64 -20.99 8.10
N GLU A 717 -22.74 -20.57 8.71
CA GLU A 717 -23.12 -19.16 8.90
C GLU A 717 -23.59 -18.90 10.33
N ILE A 718 -23.21 -17.76 10.92
CA ILE A 718 -23.69 -17.35 12.24
C ILE A 718 -25.08 -16.72 12.10
N THR A 719 -26.09 -17.31 12.74
CA THR A 719 -27.47 -16.81 12.70
C THR A 719 -27.86 -15.99 13.92
N GLU A 720 -27.20 -16.21 15.06
CA GLU A 720 -27.47 -15.47 16.30
C GLU A 720 -26.19 -15.39 17.14
N PHE A 721 -25.91 -14.20 17.69
CA PHE A 721 -24.97 -14.08 18.80
C PHE A 721 -25.43 -13.01 19.78
N THR A 722 -25.48 -13.36 21.06
CA THR A 722 -25.78 -12.43 22.16
C THR A 722 -24.83 -12.66 23.32
N THR A 723 -24.49 -11.59 24.05
CA THR A 723 -23.62 -11.66 25.21
C THR A 723 -24.03 -10.68 26.29
N THR A 724 -23.81 -11.07 27.55
CA THR A 724 -23.89 -10.26 28.76
C THR A 724 -22.60 -10.50 29.57
N PRO A 725 -22.34 -9.78 30.67
CA PRO A 725 -21.17 -10.07 31.52
C PRO A 725 -21.11 -11.51 32.05
N THR A 726 -22.24 -12.22 32.09
CA THR A 726 -22.36 -13.57 32.67
C THR A 726 -23.07 -14.56 31.75
N THR A 727 -23.32 -14.26 30.48
CA THR A 727 -23.90 -15.24 29.55
C THR A 727 -23.46 -14.94 28.12
N ALA A 728 -23.36 -15.96 27.28
CA ALA A 728 -23.28 -15.80 25.83
C ALA A 728 -24.10 -16.88 25.15
N LYS A 729 -24.71 -16.56 24.00
CA LYS A 729 -25.41 -17.51 23.16
C LYS A 729 -24.94 -17.32 21.73
N SER A 730 -24.48 -18.39 21.11
CA SER A 730 -24.14 -18.47 19.68
C SER A 730 -25.05 -19.49 19.02
N THR A 731 -25.60 -19.17 17.85
CA THR A 731 -26.29 -20.12 16.99
C THR A 731 -25.64 -20.06 15.61
N VAL A 732 -25.13 -21.20 15.15
CA VAL A 732 -24.51 -21.39 13.84
C VAL A 732 -25.36 -22.36 13.01
N ARG A 733 -25.63 -22.02 11.77
CA ARG A 733 -26.33 -22.86 10.80
C ARG A 733 -25.34 -23.44 9.80
N LEU A 734 -25.46 -24.73 9.50
CA LEU A 734 -24.77 -25.35 8.37
C LEU A 734 -25.50 -25.06 7.06
N VAL A 735 -24.73 -24.70 6.03
CA VAL A 735 -25.23 -24.47 4.67
C VAL A 735 -24.80 -25.60 3.74
N GLY A 736 -25.62 -25.92 2.73
CA GLY A 736 -25.32 -26.98 1.76
C GLY A 736 -25.76 -28.40 2.15
N THR A 737 -26.37 -28.59 3.33
CA THR A 737 -27.01 -29.85 3.72
C THR A 737 -28.42 -29.97 3.12
N ASP A 738 -28.90 -31.21 2.91
CA ASP A 738 -30.26 -31.48 2.41
C ASP A 738 -31.35 -30.90 3.35
N TYR A 739 -31.07 -30.89 4.65
CA TYR A 739 -31.88 -30.27 5.69
C TYR A 739 -31.02 -29.36 6.56
N PRO A 740 -31.45 -28.13 6.89
CA PRO A 740 -30.68 -27.24 7.75
C PRO A 740 -30.36 -27.88 9.12
N VAL A 741 -29.11 -27.75 9.54
CA VAL A 741 -28.64 -28.14 10.87
C VAL A 741 -28.16 -26.89 11.60
N TYR A 742 -28.60 -26.72 12.83
CA TYR A 742 -28.21 -25.62 13.72
C TYR A 742 -27.43 -26.18 14.90
N VAL A 743 -26.35 -25.50 15.27
CA VAL A 743 -25.58 -25.75 16.48
C VAL A 743 -25.67 -24.51 17.35
N THR A 744 -26.22 -24.67 18.55
CA THR A 744 -26.38 -23.57 19.52
C THR A 744 -25.51 -23.84 20.73
N HIS A 745 -24.65 -22.89 21.09
CA HIS A 745 -23.88 -22.86 22.33
C HIS A 745 -24.47 -21.83 23.28
N GLU A 746 -24.90 -22.26 24.47
CA GLU A 746 -25.36 -21.37 25.54
C GLU A 746 -24.42 -21.43 26.74
N TYR A 747 -23.60 -20.40 26.87
CA TYR A 747 -22.63 -20.19 27.94
C TYR A 747 -23.32 -19.52 29.14
N ARG A 748 -23.27 -20.16 30.31
CA ARG A 748 -23.81 -19.63 31.58
C ARG A 748 -22.99 -20.07 32.80
N PRO A 749 -23.07 -19.36 33.95
CA PRO A 749 -22.39 -19.79 35.17
C PRO A 749 -22.90 -21.16 35.61
N SER A 750 -21.99 -22.04 36.03
CA SER A 750 -22.38 -23.30 36.67
C SER A 750 -22.81 -23.07 38.11
N ALA A 751 -23.38 -24.09 38.74
CA ALA A 751 -23.61 -24.12 40.19
C ALA A 751 -22.30 -24.12 41.01
N ARG A 752 -21.16 -24.37 40.35
CA ARG A 752 -19.81 -24.32 40.91
C ARG A 752 -19.08 -23.10 40.35
N PRO A 753 -18.51 -22.21 41.18
CA PRO A 753 -17.80 -21.02 40.68
C PRO A 753 -16.59 -21.37 39.82
N GLU A 754 -15.99 -22.55 40.05
CA GLU A 754 -14.85 -23.08 39.30
C GLU A 754 -15.20 -23.48 37.85
N LEU A 755 -16.49 -23.60 37.51
CA LEU A 755 -16.96 -24.07 36.21
C LEU A 755 -17.96 -23.10 35.57
N TYR A 756 -17.97 -23.12 34.25
CA TYR A 756 -18.95 -22.50 33.38
C TYR A 756 -19.64 -23.60 32.58
N ASP A 757 -20.97 -23.57 32.54
CA ASP A 757 -21.79 -24.53 31.79
C ASP A 757 -22.00 -24.02 30.37
N VAL A 758 -21.78 -24.90 29.40
CA VAL A 758 -22.06 -24.66 27.99
C VAL A 758 -23.03 -25.73 27.53
N THR A 759 -24.31 -25.37 27.45
CA THR A 759 -25.31 -26.24 26.82
C THR A 759 -25.08 -26.19 25.31
N VAL A 760 -24.85 -27.35 24.70
CA VAL A 760 -24.74 -27.49 23.25
C VAL A 760 -25.98 -28.20 22.74
N THR A 761 -26.77 -27.50 21.94
CA THR A 761 -27.98 -28.04 21.30
C THR A 761 -27.75 -28.15 19.81
N VAL A 762 -28.00 -29.33 19.25
CA VAL A 762 -27.97 -29.57 17.81
C VAL A 762 -29.40 -29.83 17.33
N THR A 763 -29.87 -29.01 16.39
CA THR A 763 -31.20 -29.13 15.79
C THR A 763 -31.07 -29.43 14.31
N SER A 764 -31.56 -30.59 13.88
CA SER A 764 -31.68 -30.96 12.46
C SER A 764 -33.12 -30.85 12.00
N LEU A 765 -33.36 -30.20 10.87
CA LEU A 765 -34.71 -30.12 10.27
C LEU A 765 -35.06 -31.33 9.40
N ALA A 766 -34.29 -32.42 9.47
CA ALA A 766 -34.62 -33.66 8.80
C ALA A 766 -35.94 -34.25 9.34
N PRO A 767 -36.78 -34.86 8.49
CA PRO A 767 -38.02 -35.48 8.92
C PRO A 767 -37.75 -36.74 9.79
N PRO A 768 -38.69 -37.10 10.69
CA PRO A 768 -38.60 -38.38 11.41
C PRO A 768 -38.46 -39.57 10.46
N GLY A 769 -37.46 -40.42 10.70
CA GLY A 769 -37.11 -41.56 9.84
C GLY A 769 -35.91 -41.32 8.92
N ASP A 770 -35.48 -40.07 8.76
CA ASP A 770 -34.28 -39.67 8.03
C ASP A 770 -33.20 -39.09 8.97
N GLN A 771 -33.04 -39.72 10.14
CA GLN A 771 -32.21 -39.22 11.23
C GLN A 771 -30.72 -39.27 10.85
N PRO A 772 -30.01 -38.14 10.76
CA PRO A 772 -28.59 -38.16 10.48
C PRO A 772 -27.81 -38.62 11.72
N HIS A 773 -26.68 -39.27 11.48
CA HIS A 773 -25.66 -39.45 12.50
C HIS A 773 -24.83 -38.15 12.61
N ILE A 774 -24.71 -37.64 13.83
CA ILE A 774 -24.00 -36.39 14.13
C ILE A 774 -22.82 -36.68 15.04
N SER A 775 -21.62 -36.32 14.57
CA SER A 775 -20.40 -36.31 15.37
C SER A 775 -20.00 -34.87 15.65
N TYR A 776 -19.81 -34.51 16.91
CA TYR A 776 -19.36 -33.19 17.35
C TYR A 776 -17.93 -33.29 17.87
N ARG A 777 -17.03 -32.45 17.34
CA ARG A 777 -15.64 -32.31 17.81
C ARG A 777 -15.49 -31.05 18.65
N ARG A 778 -14.81 -31.15 19.78
CA ARG A 778 -14.16 -30.01 20.45
C ARG A 778 -12.65 -30.19 20.42
N VAL A 779 -11.93 -29.12 20.10
CA VAL A 779 -10.47 -29.06 20.16
C VAL A 779 -10.06 -27.93 21.09
N VAL A 780 -9.15 -28.21 22.02
CA VAL A 780 -8.55 -27.22 22.89
C VAL A 780 -7.05 -27.45 22.88
N ASP A 781 -6.30 -26.40 22.55
CA ASP A 781 -4.87 -26.35 22.75
C ASP A 781 -4.58 -25.77 24.12
N TRP A 782 -3.83 -26.50 24.95
CA TRP A 782 -3.59 -26.08 26.32
C TRP A 782 -2.26 -25.32 26.39
N ASP A 783 -2.36 -24.02 26.67
CA ASP A 783 -1.24 -23.09 26.86
C ASP A 783 -1.22 -22.60 28.30
N VAL A 784 -1.00 -23.49 29.26
CA VAL A 784 -1.26 -23.17 30.67
C VAL A 784 -0.14 -22.30 31.26
N GLU A 785 -0.49 -21.05 31.54
CA GLU A 785 0.40 -20.14 32.23
C GLU A 785 0.76 -20.62 33.66
N PRO A 786 1.97 -20.30 34.16
CA PRO A 786 2.97 -19.40 33.56
C PRO A 786 3.98 -20.10 32.62
N THR A 787 3.74 -21.34 32.23
CA THR A 787 4.65 -22.12 31.37
C THR A 787 3.92 -22.64 30.14
N PRO A 788 3.39 -21.74 29.28
CA PRO A 788 2.71 -22.17 28.05
C PRO A 788 3.65 -23.03 27.19
N LEU A 789 3.06 -23.91 26.37
CA LEU A 789 3.70 -24.97 25.59
C LEU A 789 4.41 -26.06 26.44
N LYS A 790 4.19 -26.06 27.76
CA LYS A 790 4.77 -27.01 28.72
C LYS A 790 3.77 -27.36 29.81
N GLU A 791 2.76 -28.14 29.42
CA GLU A 791 1.63 -28.51 30.25
C GLU A 791 1.68 -29.99 30.60
N TYR A 792 1.09 -30.33 31.75
CA TYR A 792 0.66 -31.69 32.02
C TYR A 792 -0.84 -31.82 31.78
N VAL A 793 -1.24 -32.77 30.95
CA VAL A 793 -2.64 -33.01 30.58
C VAL A 793 -3.11 -34.39 31.03
N THR A 794 -4.27 -34.43 31.67
CA THR A 794 -5.02 -35.66 31.99
C THR A 794 -6.30 -35.67 31.20
N LEU A 795 -6.51 -36.68 30.35
CA LEU A 795 -7.74 -36.89 29.60
C LEU A 795 -8.41 -38.18 30.11
N LYS A 796 -9.66 -38.07 30.57
CA LYS A 796 -10.52 -39.21 30.85
C LYS A 796 -11.62 -39.26 29.81
N ALA A 797 -11.60 -40.28 28.95
CA ALA A 797 -12.46 -40.41 27.78
C ALA A 797 -13.28 -41.72 27.75
N ASP A 798 -13.25 -42.53 28.81
CA ASP A 798 -13.92 -43.83 28.86
C ASP A 798 -15.45 -43.69 28.97
N HIS A 799 -16.12 -43.44 27.86
CA HIS A 799 -17.57 -43.30 27.81
C HIS A 799 -18.16 -43.72 26.45
N PRO A 800 -19.31 -44.42 26.38
CA PRO A 800 -19.88 -44.93 25.11
C PRO A 800 -20.26 -43.87 24.08
N LYS A 801 -20.40 -42.61 24.49
CA LYS A 801 -20.69 -41.47 23.60
C LYS A 801 -19.43 -40.83 23.01
N VAL A 802 -18.24 -41.19 23.48
CA VAL A 802 -16.97 -40.71 22.93
C VAL A 802 -16.59 -41.61 21.77
N GLU A 803 -16.49 -41.01 20.58
CA GLU A 803 -16.14 -41.71 19.34
C GLU A 803 -14.63 -41.70 19.09
N PHE A 804 -13.95 -40.66 19.56
CA PHE A 804 -12.50 -40.49 19.50
C PHE A 804 -12.04 -39.46 20.53
N ALA A 805 -10.84 -39.66 21.08
CA ALA A 805 -10.20 -38.68 21.93
C ALA A 805 -8.66 -38.80 21.83
N SER A 806 -7.95 -37.67 21.84
CA SER A 806 -6.47 -37.64 21.78
C SER A 806 -5.89 -36.38 22.42
N ASP A 807 -4.57 -36.34 22.54
CA ASP A 807 -3.79 -35.23 23.09
C ASP A 807 -3.42 -34.14 22.08
N TYR A 808 -3.93 -34.18 20.84
CA TYR A 808 -3.46 -33.28 19.78
C TYR A 808 -4.23 -31.95 19.72
N GLY A 809 -3.90 -31.03 20.63
CA GLY A 809 -4.50 -29.68 20.72
C GLY A 809 -4.42 -28.84 19.44
N LEU A 810 -3.42 -29.10 18.60
CA LEU A 810 -3.19 -28.42 17.33
C LEU A 810 -4.00 -29.02 16.15
N ALA A 811 -4.89 -29.97 16.41
CA ALA A 811 -5.72 -30.57 15.37
C ALA A 811 -6.74 -29.58 14.80
N GLY A 812 -7.13 -29.77 13.53
CA GLY A 812 -8.24 -29.01 12.95
C GLY A 812 -9.58 -29.33 13.63
N PRO A 813 -10.50 -28.34 13.74
CA PRO A 813 -11.79 -28.52 14.39
C PRO A 813 -12.77 -29.37 13.54
N ASP A 814 -12.48 -29.60 12.26
CA ASP A 814 -13.30 -30.42 11.36
C ASP A 814 -13.22 -31.91 11.72
N PRO A 815 -14.31 -32.57 12.17
CA PRO A 815 -14.31 -34.01 12.41
C PRO A 815 -14.02 -34.83 11.13
N GLY A 816 -14.34 -34.30 9.95
CA GLY A 816 -14.09 -34.92 8.65
C GLY A 816 -12.61 -34.96 8.24
N SER A 817 -11.75 -34.17 8.88
CA SER A 817 -10.31 -34.10 8.58
C SER A 817 -9.50 -35.31 9.10
N GLY A 818 -10.18 -36.27 9.74
CA GLY A 818 -9.57 -37.47 10.33
C GLY A 818 -9.42 -37.37 11.85
N ARG A 819 -8.80 -38.39 12.45
CA ARG A 819 -8.66 -38.59 13.90
C ARG A 819 -7.17 -38.60 14.30
N PRO A 820 -6.53 -37.43 14.34
CA PRO A 820 -5.10 -37.34 14.60
C PRO A 820 -4.77 -37.46 16.10
N LYS A 821 -3.53 -37.84 16.40
CA LYS A 821 -2.97 -37.84 17.76
C LYS A 821 -1.53 -37.36 17.74
N LEU A 822 -1.07 -36.83 18.86
CA LEU A 822 0.31 -36.41 19.05
C LEU A 822 1.12 -37.56 19.65
N HIS A 823 0.80 -37.96 20.89
CA HIS A 823 1.44 -39.06 21.60
C HIS A 823 0.43 -40.05 22.19
N HIS A 824 -0.75 -39.58 22.59
CA HIS A 824 -1.74 -40.35 23.32
C HIS A 824 -3.12 -40.36 22.65
N GLU A 825 -3.84 -41.47 22.84
CA GLU A 825 -5.20 -41.69 22.35
C GLU A 825 -6.02 -42.32 23.48
N GLY A 826 -7.29 -41.93 23.59
CA GLY A 826 -8.16 -42.35 24.68
C GLY A 826 -7.77 -41.72 26.01
N SER A 827 -7.95 -42.46 27.11
CA SER A 827 -7.67 -41.97 28.46
C SER A 827 -6.18 -42.03 28.80
N PHE A 828 -5.65 -40.93 29.35
CA PHE A 828 -4.27 -40.82 29.85
C PHE A 828 -4.20 -39.86 31.04
N THR A 829 -3.14 -39.96 31.83
CA THR A 829 -2.97 -39.17 33.05
C THR A 829 -1.62 -38.49 33.05
N ASP A 830 -1.62 -37.19 33.28
CA ASP A 830 -0.46 -36.33 33.44
C ASP A 830 0.60 -36.53 32.34
N ALA A 831 0.16 -36.69 31.10
CA ALA A 831 1.04 -36.67 29.94
C ALA A 831 1.71 -35.30 29.85
N GLY A 832 3.01 -35.22 29.56
CA GLY A 832 3.76 -33.96 29.58
C GLY A 832 5.08 -34.00 30.37
N PRO A 833 5.81 -32.86 30.46
CA PRO A 833 5.43 -31.56 29.94
C PRO A 833 5.91 -31.35 28.49
N TYR A 834 4.97 -30.99 27.62
CA TYR A 834 5.20 -30.56 26.24
C TYR A 834 3.91 -29.93 25.73
N ASP A 835 4.01 -29.22 24.61
CA ASP A 835 2.90 -28.58 23.91
C ASP A 835 1.87 -29.62 23.45
N GLN A 836 0.65 -29.55 23.98
CA GLN A 836 -0.40 -30.54 23.76
C GLN A 836 -1.78 -29.99 24.16
N GLY A 837 -2.82 -30.77 23.87
CA GLY A 837 -4.18 -30.34 24.16
C GLY A 837 -5.17 -31.47 24.29
N THR A 838 -6.35 -31.28 23.73
CA THR A 838 -7.43 -32.26 23.73
C THR A 838 -8.25 -32.17 22.45
N VAL A 839 -8.39 -33.30 21.77
CA VAL A 839 -9.44 -33.53 20.77
C VAL A 839 -10.48 -34.45 21.38
N LEU A 840 -11.75 -34.09 21.26
CA LEU A 840 -12.86 -34.89 21.75
C LEU A 840 -13.98 -34.95 20.70
N ASP A 841 -14.18 -36.12 20.10
CA ASP A 841 -15.30 -36.41 19.21
C ASP A 841 -16.39 -37.16 19.97
N VAL A 842 -17.61 -36.63 19.98
CA VAL A 842 -18.76 -37.23 20.65
C VAL A 842 -19.93 -37.43 19.70
N SER A 843 -20.61 -38.56 19.90
CA SER A 843 -21.86 -38.87 19.20
C SER A 843 -23.01 -38.08 19.79
N VAL A 844 -23.71 -37.29 18.96
CA VAL A 844 -24.88 -36.50 19.37
C VAL A 844 -26.14 -37.16 18.81
N PRO A 845 -26.86 -37.99 19.59
CA PRO A 845 -28.13 -38.53 19.14
C PRO A 845 -29.16 -37.41 18.99
N VAL A 846 -29.81 -37.33 17.83
CA VAL A 846 -30.89 -36.38 17.57
C VAL A 846 -32.22 -37.11 17.46
N GLU A 847 -33.20 -36.69 18.25
CA GLU A 847 -34.50 -37.35 18.35
C GLU A 847 -35.66 -36.38 18.09
N PRO A 848 -36.83 -36.85 17.62
CA PRO A 848 -37.99 -36.00 17.42
C PRO A 848 -38.44 -35.35 18.74
N VAL A 849 -38.73 -34.04 18.71
CA VAL A 849 -39.27 -33.33 19.87
C VAL A 849 -40.68 -33.85 20.19
N PRO A 850 -40.93 -34.42 21.39
CA PRO A 850 -42.24 -34.94 21.75
C PRO A 850 -43.33 -33.86 21.67
N GLY A 851 -44.40 -34.12 20.92
CA GLY A 851 -45.54 -33.20 20.79
C GLY A 851 -45.32 -32.03 19.82
N ASN A 852 -44.15 -31.91 19.18
CA ASN A 852 -43.90 -30.89 18.15
C ASN A 852 -43.10 -31.48 16.95
N PRO A 853 -43.76 -32.18 16.01
CA PRO A 853 -43.11 -32.78 14.85
C PRO A 853 -42.48 -31.77 13.88
N ASN A 854 -42.82 -30.47 14.00
CA ASN A 854 -42.26 -29.40 13.17
C ASN A 854 -40.99 -28.78 13.76
N ALA A 855 -40.58 -29.16 14.98
CA ALA A 855 -39.35 -28.67 15.61
C ALA A 855 -38.08 -29.41 15.13
N GLY A 856 -38.23 -30.40 14.24
CA GLY A 856 -37.13 -31.23 13.77
C GLY A 856 -36.68 -32.28 14.80
N LEU A 857 -35.44 -32.73 14.62
CA LEU A 857 -34.73 -33.65 15.50
C LEU A 857 -33.74 -32.86 16.36
N VAL A 858 -33.73 -33.08 17.67
CA VAL A 858 -32.92 -32.32 18.62
C VAL A 858 -32.05 -33.26 19.44
N GLY A 859 -30.78 -32.89 19.62
CA GLY A 859 -29.83 -33.54 20.51
C GLY A 859 -29.14 -32.51 21.40
N GLU A 860 -28.83 -32.88 22.64
CA GLU A 860 -28.24 -31.97 23.62
C GLU A 860 -27.15 -32.66 24.45
N PHE A 861 -26.11 -31.91 24.81
CA PHE A 861 -25.10 -32.29 25.80
C PHE A 861 -24.52 -31.02 26.45
N HIS A 862 -23.76 -31.20 27.53
CA HIS A 862 -23.07 -30.11 28.21
C HIS A 862 -21.56 -30.22 28.03
N LEU A 863 -20.92 -29.08 27.81
CA LEU A 863 -19.51 -28.89 28.06
C LEU A 863 -19.33 -28.03 29.32
N TYR A 864 -18.22 -28.22 30.02
CA TYR A 864 -17.85 -27.42 31.17
C TYR A 864 -16.45 -26.85 30.99
N TYR A 865 -16.35 -25.52 30.92
CA TYR A 865 -15.06 -24.83 30.92
C TYR A 865 -14.78 -24.29 32.31
N GLY A 866 -13.54 -24.41 32.80
CA GLY A 866 -13.27 -23.90 34.13
C GLY A 866 -11.82 -23.91 34.56
N ALA A 867 -11.61 -23.42 35.78
CA ALA A 867 -10.32 -23.43 36.43
C ALA A 867 -10.49 -23.48 37.95
N ALA A 868 -9.60 -24.19 38.62
CA ALA A 868 -9.57 -24.28 40.08
C ALA A 868 -8.13 -24.15 40.59
N ALA A 869 -7.96 -23.78 41.86
CA ALA A 869 -6.63 -23.60 42.46
C ALA A 869 -5.78 -24.89 42.53
N THR A 870 -6.40 -26.07 42.45
CA THR A 870 -5.73 -27.39 42.50
C THR A 870 -6.52 -28.41 41.68
N GLU A 871 -5.87 -29.53 41.33
CA GLU A 871 -6.53 -30.63 40.62
C GLU A 871 -7.65 -31.26 41.45
N ALA A 872 -7.43 -31.45 42.75
CA ALA A 872 -8.45 -32.00 43.63
C ALA A 872 -9.74 -31.18 43.62
N LYS A 873 -9.62 -29.84 43.54
CA LYS A 873 -10.77 -28.93 43.43
C LYS A 873 -11.43 -28.96 42.05
N ALA A 874 -10.64 -29.07 40.98
CA ALA A 874 -11.18 -29.27 39.63
C ALA A 874 -12.02 -30.57 39.56
N LEU A 875 -11.50 -31.67 40.11
CA LEU A 875 -12.21 -32.96 40.19
C LEU A 875 -13.47 -32.89 41.06
N GLU A 876 -13.42 -32.20 42.21
CA GLU A 876 -14.60 -31.96 43.05
C GLU A 876 -15.71 -31.24 42.26
N ALA A 877 -15.36 -30.20 41.49
CA ALA A 877 -16.29 -29.44 40.69
C ALA A 877 -16.90 -30.27 39.54
N LEU A 878 -16.08 -31.06 38.83
CA LEU A 878 -16.53 -31.99 37.78
C LEU A 878 -17.48 -33.07 38.30
N ASN A 879 -17.16 -33.64 39.48
CA ASN A 879 -18.02 -34.61 40.15
C ASN A 879 -19.37 -33.99 40.53
N ALA A 880 -19.39 -32.73 41.00
CA ALA A 880 -20.62 -32.04 41.37
C ALA A 880 -21.57 -31.82 40.20
N VAL A 881 -21.06 -31.70 38.96
CA VAL A 881 -21.88 -31.59 37.74
C VAL A 881 -22.12 -32.94 37.05
N ASN A 882 -21.55 -34.02 37.57
CA ASN A 882 -21.56 -35.37 36.99
C ASN A 882 -20.99 -35.42 35.56
N ALA A 883 -19.83 -34.82 35.33
CA ALA A 883 -19.13 -34.92 34.05
C ALA A 883 -18.23 -36.18 34.01
N PRO A 884 -18.62 -37.27 33.31
CA PRO A 884 -17.85 -38.51 33.29
C PRO A 884 -16.56 -38.44 32.45
N VAL A 885 -16.52 -37.51 31.48
CA VAL A 885 -15.42 -37.28 30.55
C VAL A 885 -14.85 -35.89 30.83
N TYR A 886 -13.54 -35.77 30.88
CA TYR A 886 -12.89 -34.48 31.12
C TYR A 886 -11.43 -34.46 30.68
N SER A 887 -10.93 -33.26 30.40
CA SER A 887 -9.52 -32.92 30.27
C SER A 887 -9.12 -31.93 31.36
N LEU A 888 -7.99 -32.18 32.02
CA LEU A 888 -7.38 -31.30 33.01
C LEU A 888 -6.00 -30.88 32.51
N ALA A 889 -5.70 -29.58 32.60
CA ALA A 889 -4.40 -29.04 32.21
C ALA A 889 -3.74 -28.25 33.34
N LYS A 890 -2.44 -28.45 33.52
CA LYS A 890 -1.64 -27.89 34.63
C LYS A 890 -0.33 -27.33 34.08
N PRO A 891 0.20 -26.22 34.62
CA PRO A 891 1.50 -25.71 34.20
C PRO A 891 2.64 -26.59 34.70
N SER A 892 3.77 -26.60 34.00
CA SER A 892 5.02 -27.24 34.43
C SER A 892 5.79 -26.42 35.48
N THR A 893 5.18 -26.21 36.64
CA THR A 893 5.76 -25.54 37.81
C THR A 893 6.17 -26.55 38.91
N PRO A 894 7.03 -26.16 39.87
CA PRO A 894 7.37 -27.03 41.00
C PRO A 894 6.14 -27.54 41.75
N GLY A 895 6.02 -28.85 41.92
CA GLY A 895 4.86 -29.50 42.55
C GLY A 895 3.81 -30.04 41.56
N ASN A 896 3.98 -29.80 40.26
CA ASN A 896 3.22 -30.45 39.20
C ASN A 896 4.01 -31.63 38.57
N PRO A 897 3.31 -32.65 38.04
CA PRO A 897 1.85 -32.71 37.88
C PRO A 897 1.03 -33.02 39.15
N GLY A 898 1.68 -33.37 40.27
CA GLY A 898 1.01 -33.98 41.42
C GLY A 898 0.01 -33.12 42.22
N SER A 899 0.11 -31.78 42.21
CA SER A 899 -0.81 -30.91 42.99
C SER A 899 -1.86 -30.18 42.13
N GLY A 900 -1.51 -29.85 40.88
CA GLY A 900 -2.32 -28.97 40.03
C GLY A 900 -2.32 -27.50 40.49
N ALA A 901 -1.45 -27.11 41.41
CA ALA A 901 -1.28 -25.73 41.84
C ALA A 901 -0.28 -25.00 40.93
N PRO A 902 -0.37 -23.68 40.73
CA PRO A 902 -1.33 -22.74 41.33
C PRO A 902 -2.72 -22.70 40.66
N ALA A 903 -2.89 -23.38 39.52
CA ALA A 903 -4.17 -23.50 38.83
C ALA A 903 -4.22 -24.79 38.00
N THR A 904 -5.39 -25.42 37.97
CA THR A 904 -5.76 -26.53 37.07
C THR A 904 -6.95 -26.10 36.23
N PHE A 905 -6.79 -26.15 34.91
CA PHE A 905 -7.82 -25.80 33.94
C PHE A 905 -8.62 -27.03 33.52
N VAL A 906 -9.87 -26.82 33.10
CA VAL A 906 -10.87 -27.87 32.94
C VAL A 906 -11.62 -27.71 31.61
N LEU A 907 -11.72 -28.82 30.87
CA LEU A 907 -12.77 -29.08 29.89
C LEU A 907 -13.52 -30.34 30.32
N GLY A 908 -14.80 -30.24 30.67
CA GLY A 908 -15.66 -31.38 31.01
C GLY A 908 -16.73 -31.64 29.94
N TYR A 909 -17.18 -32.88 29.83
CA TYR A 909 -18.31 -33.28 28.98
C TYR A 909 -19.32 -34.10 29.78
N ARG A 910 -20.61 -33.80 29.61
CA ARG A 910 -21.72 -34.57 30.15
C ARG A 910 -22.81 -34.78 29.09
N PRO A 911 -23.16 -36.03 28.75
CA PRO A 911 -24.31 -36.31 27.89
C PRO A 911 -25.62 -36.00 28.62
N VAL A 912 -26.65 -35.55 27.88
CA VAL A 912 -28.04 -35.59 28.38
C VAL A 912 -28.58 -37.00 28.14
N THR A 913 -29.15 -37.61 29.18
CA THR A 913 -29.71 -38.98 29.16
C THR A 913 -31.08 -39.05 28.53
#